data_AF-A0A0W8IQF0-F1
#
_entry.id   AF-A0A0W8IQF0-F1
#
_cell.length_a   1.000
_cell.length_b   1.000
_cell.length_c   1.000
_cell.angle_alpha   90.00
_cell.angle_beta   90.00
_cell.angle_gamma   90.00
#
_symmetry.space_group_name_H-M   'P 1'
#
loop_
_entity.id
_entity.type
_entity.pdbx_description
1 polymer ?
#
loop_
_entity_poly.entity_id
_entity_poly.type
_entity_poly.pdbx_seq_one_letter_code
_entity_poly.pdbx_strand_id
1 'polypeptide(L)'
;MNAHLPHSWESLPALDTILDADRLTELFGNELGGRLRTSRLRYKPGVSVVARVDVEGTGAVHWVAAYAPTGDGRDKLDKVMARNDHEPRHGRSGPVLVSGVPGQPGHRLAVGRIAADPDLRRPLIALDPQQGQNLGQPGAPARLLRYNPRRRAVFTDTDHDTGARLVTKVTAGPSPADPALLARLAAAGVPVLAPVPAPGRTWSPHAVRYPWFGSGDLADLAADRSDASARVTALPAATAAGAALARLHLGGPSLIGSARVGVPIVPERKLTALAADLGELDTDLAQRCALIGRAVTAAITERERAGLRLLHGDFSADQVLVERSAGPEAPQLRLTDLDRVRTGPAADDLGGFLAVELLGSGTMEAPDGPEKPALTGALLRGYGAESDLPGPDEILAWAAFHVLARTMEPFRSSAQDWRERTHRQLVLAHQLLEQALQAPSTDTRDVPHDRSAPSSAPPVRVPEAVTDADGSQLRVCRAWPTGTGRLALELADDQGRVRAGEAMPGPDRSWTVHVLPYGEDPRLPGLAAAVADNGRVVVHRHHRRAVVETRDRYVKYLARGRAVRVAELSAALHGQGLAAGFAVPVVLGHTEDRVEFSVLPGRSLHELGAKGHADDYRAACGHWAKLWPVLATTVPGDEQLPEHTAEDEARTLSRWAGRLEAFPGLLDAHPGVVDHLARRIGEDLVALPGRRRARTVLHRDLHDKQLLFNGEQLGLLDFDTAAHGEPELDLANLTVHLELRVAQGLLDPSLQAAGHEAVAAVAETLEADPARLAVYAEATRLRLACLYAFRPRWRHVAQGLLDKLGS
;
A
#
# COMPACT_ATOMS: atom_id res chain seq x y z
N MET A 1 19.09 13.04 34.64
CA MET A 1 17.62 13.13 34.84
C MET A 1 16.88 13.22 33.49
N ASN A 2 17.15 12.30 32.54
CA ASN A 2 16.53 12.29 31.19
C ASN A 2 15.94 10.90 30.84
N ALA A 3 15.60 10.08 31.83
CA ALA A 3 15.27 8.66 31.63
C ALA A 3 14.04 8.39 30.73
N HIS A 4 13.21 9.41 30.48
CA HIS A 4 12.03 9.33 29.61
C HIS A 4 12.26 9.91 28.20
N LEU A 5 13.38 10.57 27.92
CA LEU A 5 13.68 11.12 26.59
C LEU A 5 14.36 10.08 25.69
N PRO A 6 13.98 9.95 24.40
CA PRO A 6 14.66 9.05 23.45
C PRO A 6 16.07 9.53 23.12
N HIS A 7 16.97 8.65 22.65
CA HIS A 7 18.34 9.02 22.27
C HIS A 7 18.39 10.13 21.20
N SER A 8 17.45 10.14 20.25
CA SER A 8 17.37 11.16 19.19
C SER A 8 16.73 12.50 19.61
N TRP A 9 16.33 12.68 20.88
CA TRP A 9 15.53 13.85 21.31
C TRP A 9 16.18 15.21 20.96
N GLU A 10 17.51 15.28 20.96
CA GLU A 10 18.27 16.49 20.63
C GLU A 10 18.06 16.97 19.19
N SER A 11 17.67 16.07 18.28
CA SER A 11 17.29 16.43 16.91
C SER A 11 15.99 17.25 16.84
N LEU A 12 15.19 17.21 17.91
CA LEU A 12 13.97 18.00 18.06
C LEU A 12 13.70 18.31 19.54
N PRO A 13 14.41 19.28 20.14
CA PRO A 13 14.33 19.59 21.58
C PRO A 13 12.93 19.90 22.09
N ALA A 14 12.03 20.39 21.22
CA ALA A 14 10.62 20.61 21.53
C ALA A 14 9.88 19.33 22.00
N LEU A 15 10.42 18.14 21.72
CA LEU A 15 9.88 16.87 22.21
C LEU A 15 9.88 16.80 23.75
N ASP A 16 10.93 17.33 24.40
CA ASP A 16 11.06 17.33 25.86
C ASP A 16 9.85 18.06 26.50
N THR A 17 9.52 19.24 25.98
CA THR A 17 8.33 20.00 26.43
C THR A 17 7.01 19.29 26.15
N ILE A 18 6.89 18.47 25.10
CA ILE A 18 5.64 17.72 24.81
C ILE A 18 5.48 16.51 25.72
N LEU A 19 6.59 15.90 26.14
CA LEU A 19 6.61 14.76 27.05
C LEU A 19 6.46 15.19 28.53
N ASP A 20 6.93 16.39 28.88
CA ASP A 20 6.78 16.98 30.21
C ASP A 20 5.45 17.74 30.35
N ALA A 21 4.50 17.13 31.04
CA ALA A 21 3.17 17.69 31.29
C ALA A 21 3.20 19.04 31.99
N ASP A 22 4.15 19.26 32.91
CA ASP A 22 4.21 20.48 33.71
C ASP A 22 4.77 21.64 32.87
N ARG A 23 5.80 21.38 32.04
CA ARG A 23 6.31 22.38 31.07
C ARG A 23 5.29 22.71 29.99
N LEU A 24 4.58 21.72 29.47
CA LEU A 24 3.52 21.98 28.50
C LEU A 24 2.40 22.84 29.11
N THR A 25 2.05 22.54 30.37
CA THR A 25 1.05 23.31 31.14
C THR A 25 1.54 24.73 31.42
N GLU A 26 2.82 24.95 31.72
CA GLU A 26 3.38 26.29 31.89
C GLU A 26 3.22 27.15 30.63
N LEU A 27 3.36 26.55 29.44
CA LEU A 27 3.27 27.28 28.17
C LEU A 27 1.85 27.55 27.68
N PHE A 28 0.88 26.68 27.97
CA PHE A 28 -0.46 26.75 27.36
C PHE A 28 -1.62 26.53 28.36
N GLY A 29 -1.33 26.18 29.61
CA GLY A 29 -2.34 25.79 30.60
C GLY A 29 -3.25 26.94 31.01
N ASN A 30 -2.74 28.18 31.02
CA ASN A 30 -3.53 29.37 31.32
C ASN A 30 -4.58 29.62 30.23
N GLU A 31 -4.19 29.53 28.96
CA GLU A 31 -5.07 29.73 27.81
C GLU A 31 -6.06 28.58 27.62
N LEU A 32 -5.66 27.36 27.94
CA LEU A 32 -6.49 26.16 27.80
C LEU A 32 -7.31 25.82 29.05
N GLY A 33 -7.05 26.49 30.17
CA GLY A 33 -7.85 26.41 31.40
C GLY A 33 -7.61 25.17 32.25
N GLY A 34 -6.43 24.55 32.17
CA GLY A 34 -6.12 23.36 32.98
C GLY A 34 -4.77 22.72 32.71
N ARG A 35 -4.46 21.67 33.48
CA ARG A 35 -3.24 20.88 33.33
C ARG A 35 -3.31 20.03 32.05
N LEU A 36 -2.21 19.95 31.32
CA LEU A 36 -2.15 19.33 30.01
C LEU A 36 -1.47 17.97 30.08
N ARG A 37 -2.07 16.95 29.47
CA ARG A 37 -1.46 15.64 29.28
C ARG A 37 -1.44 15.25 27.82
N THR A 38 -0.35 14.63 27.41
CA THR A 38 -0.17 14.19 26.02
C THR A 38 -0.40 12.69 25.86
N SER A 39 -0.92 12.31 24.70
CA SER A 39 -1.05 10.92 24.29
C SER A 39 -1.01 10.81 22.76
N ARG A 40 -1.00 9.59 22.20
CA ARG A 40 -1.00 9.35 20.75
C ARG A 40 0.15 10.08 20.03
N LEU A 41 1.31 10.15 20.69
CA LEU A 41 2.52 10.79 20.19
C LEU A 41 2.98 10.15 18.88
N ARG A 42 3.31 10.98 17.89
CA ARG A 42 3.98 10.60 16.66
C ARG A 42 5.22 11.45 16.52
N TYR A 43 6.36 10.82 16.70
CA TYR A 43 7.66 11.45 16.64
C TYR A 43 8.40 11.01 15.37
N LYS A 44 8.97 11.98 14.67
CA LYS A 44 9.90 11.80 13.55
C LYS A 44 11.17 12.61 13.89
N PRO A 45 12.27 11.95 14.26
CA PRO A 45 13.52 12.60 14.58
C PRO A 45 13.92 13.64 13.53
N GLY A 46 14.40 14.80 13.98
CA GLY A 46 14.82 15.90 13.12
C GLY A 46 13.73 16.54 12.24
N VAL A 47 12.46 16.12 12.35
CA VAL A 47 11.39 16.58 11.45
C VAL A 47 10.21 17.15 12.20
N SER A 48 9.54 16.34 13.04
CA SER A 48 8.30 16.74 13.69
C SER A 48 7.90 15.84 14.84
N VAL A 49 7.18 16.40 15.80
CA VAL A 49 6.43 15.67 16.81
C VAL A 49 5.00 16.18 16.83
N VAL A 50 4.03 15.27 16.92
CA VAL A 50 2.60 15.58 17.00
C VAL A 50 1.98 14.71 18.10
N ALA A 51 1.15 15.29 18.97
CA ALA A 51 0.45 14.55 20.02
C ALA A 51 -0.98 15.05 20.21
N ARG A 52 -1.83 14.19 20.77
CA ARG A 52 -3.12 14.58 21.37
C ARG A 52 -2.81 15.25 22.70
N VAL A 53 -3.56 16.29 23.03
CA VAL A 53 -3.54 16.95 24.34
C VAL A 53 -4.92 16.83 24.97
N ASP A 54 -4.95 16.32 26.20
CA ASP A 54 -6.13 16.29 27.05
C ASP A 54 -5.96 17.36 28.14
N VAL A 55 -6.97 18.21 28.32
CA VAL A 55 -6.98 19.28 29.33
C VAL A 55 -7.72 18.76 30.57
N GLU A 56 -6.98 18.53 31.66
CA GLU A 56 -7.55 18.16 32.95
C GLU A 56 -8.42 19.30 33.50
N GLY A 57 -9.56 18.96 34.11
CA GLY A 57 -10.52 19.91 34.66
C GLY A 57 -11.62 20.31 33.67
N THR A 58 -11.28 20.64 32.43
CA THR A 58 -12.29 20.99 31.41
C THR A 58 -12.78 19.77 30.62
N GLY A 59 -11.92 18.77 30.41
CA GLY A 59 -12.19 17.63 29.53
C GLY A 59 -12.04 17.96 28.04
N ALA A 60 -11.49 19.14 27.71
CA ALA A 60 -11.27 19.55 26.33
C ALA A 60 -10.10 18.78 25.69
N VAL A 61 -10.19 18.53 24.38
CA VAL A 61 -9.20 17.77 23.61
C VAL A 61 -8.66 18.61 22.46
N HIS A 62 -7.32 18.65 22.37
CA HIS A 62 -6.55 19.47 21.45
C HIS A 62 -5.47 18.62 20.75
N TRP A 63 -4.78 19.19 19.77
CA TRP A 63 -3.52 18.67 19.26
C TRP A 63 -2.39 19.63 19.58
N VAL A 64 -1.19 19.09 19.77
CA VAL A 64 0.06 19.83 19.82
C VAL A 64 1.00 19.32 18.75
N ALA A 65 1.78 20.22 18.14
CA ALA A 65 2.84 19.85 17.24
C ALA A 65 4.06 20.77 17.37
N ALA A 66 5.25 20.20 17.17
CA ALA A 66 6.47 20.95 16.90
C ALA A 66 7.14 20.43 15.63
N TYR A 67 7.88 21.31 14.97
CA TYR A 67 8.64 21.03 13.76
C TYR A 67 10.07 21.50 13.93
N ALA A 68 11.00 20.85 13.24
CA ALA A 68 12.37 21.33 13.17
C ALA A 68 12.41 22.76 12.59
N PRO A 69 13.25 23.66 13.11
CA PRO A 69 13.33 25.05 12.67
C PRO A 69 14.01 25.22 11.30
N THR A 70 14.58 24.15 10.76
CA THR A 70 15.30 24.10 9.48
C THR A 70 14.71 23.04 8.54
N GLY A 71 15.02 23.16 7.24
CA GLY A 71 14.56 22.23 6.20
C GLY A 71 13.03 22.11 6.13
N ASP A 72 12.55 20.90 5.81
CA ASP A 72 11.12 20.56 5.67
C ASP A 72 10.26 20.86 6.90
N GLY A 73 10.86 21.00 8.09
CA GLY A 73 10.14 21.31 9.33
C GLY A 73 9.63 22.75 9.36
N ARG A 74 10.45 23.72 8.93
CA ARG A 74 10.13 25.16 8.96
C ARG A 74 8.90 25.48 8.13
N ASP A 75 8.90 25.01 6.89
CA ASP A 75 7.79 25.17 5.95
C ASP A 75 6.47 24.62 6.47
N LYS A 76 6.51 23.54 7.26
CA LYS A 76 5.30 22.91 7.81
C LYS A 76 4.64 23.78 8.87
N LEU A 77 5.42 24.40 9.76
CA LEU A 77 4.87 25.29 10.77
C LEU A 77 4.30 26.56 10.14
N ASP A 78 5.03 27.16 9.20
CA ASP A 78 4.57 28.38 8.51
C ASP A 78 3.31 28.10 7.69
N LYS A 79 3.19 26.92 7.05
CA LYS A 79 1.95 26.46 6.41
C LYS A 79 0.80 26.28 7.40
N VAL A 80 1.05 25.76 8.61
CA VAL A 80 0.02 25.62 9.64
C VAL A 80 -0.50 27.00 10.06
N MET A 81 0.40 27.97 10.23
CA MET A 81 0.05 29.34 10.62
C MET A 81 -0.69 30.10 9.51
N ALA A 82 -0.14 30.13 8.30
CA ALA A 82 -0.74 30.82 7.15
C ALA A 82 -2.17 30.31 6.84
N ARG A 83 -2.43 29.02 7.09
CA ARG A 83 -3.76 28.42 6.88
C ARG A 83 -4.80 28.87 7.92
N ASN A 84 -4.38 29.33 9.10
CA ASN A 84 -5.29 29.87 10.11
C ASN A 84 -5.55 31.37 9.93
N ASP A 85 -4.60 32.11 9.36
CA ASP A 85 -4.71 33.57 9.18
C ASP A 85 -5.55 33.98 7.95
N HIS A 86 -5.80 33.06 6.98
CA HIS A 86 -6.36 33.41 5.67
C HIS A 86 -7.86 33.10 5.44
N GLU A 87 -8.65 32.64 6.43
CA GLU A 87 -10.06 32.29 6.20
C GLU A 87 -11.08 33.08 7.06
N PRO A 88 -11.69 34.15 6.51
CA PRO A 88 -12.88 34.79 7.09
C PRO A 88 -14.22 34.19 6.62
N ARG A 89 -14.24 33.23 5.68
CA ARG A 89 -15.47 32.88 4.94
C ARG A 89 -16.17 31.56 5.31
N HIS A 90 -15.56 30.68 6.11
CA HIS A 90 -16.19 29.41 6.51
C HIS A 90 -15.91 29.12 7.99
N GLY A 91 -16.65 29.77 8.90
CA GLY A 91 -16.79 29.39 10.31
C GLY A 91 -15.48 29.15 11.10
N ARG A 92 -15.12 30.10 11.98
CA ARG A 92 -13.89 30.11 12.80
C ARG A 92 -13.51 28.73 13.38
N SER A 93 -12.41 28.13 12.92
CA SER A 93 -11.83 26.87 13.44
C SER A 93 -11.20 26.97 14.84
N GLY A 94 -11.27 28.16 15.47
CA GLY A 94 -10.57 28.50 16.71
C GLY A 94 -9.11 28.90 16.48
N PRO A 95 -8.51 29.71 17.37
CA PRO A 95 -7.11 30.12 17.23
C PRO A 95 -6.17 28.93 17.44
N VAL A 96 -5.05 28.93 16.71
CA VAL A 96 -3.90 28.08 17.02
C VAL A 96 -2.91 28.91 17.83
N LEU A 97 -2.65 28.46 19.06
CA LEU A 97 -1.70 29.08 19.97
C LEU A 97 -0.28 28.65 19.58
N VAL A 98 0.65 29.60 19.60
CA VAL A 98 2.06 29.32 19.32
C VAL A 98 2.92 29.88 20.44
N SER A 99 3.83 29.05 20.94
CA SER A 99 4.82 29.47 21.93
C SER A 99 6.21 29.00 21.53
N GLY A 100 7.23 29.80 21.87
CA GLY A 100 8.63 29.40 21.74
C GLY A 100 8.98 28.37 22.80
N VAL A 101 9.92 27.48 22.50
CA VAL A 101 10.42 26.52 23.49
C VAL A 101 11.46 27.21 24.38
N PRO A 102 11.27 27.27 25.72
CA PRO A 102 12.23 27.90 26.62
C PRO A 102 13.65 27.34 26.46
N GLY A 103 14.64 28.21 26.33
CA GLY A 103 16.04 27.82 26.17
C GLY A 103 16.43 27.24 24.80
N GLN A 104 15.51 27.17 23.83
CA GLN A 104 15.73 26.58 22.50
C GLN A 104 15.34 27.56 21.38
N PRO A 105 16.23 28.49 20.98
CA PRO A 105 15.93 29.50 19.97
C PRO A 105 15.46 28.89 18.64
N GLY A 106 14.38 29.45 18.07
CA GLY A 106 13.79 29.01 16.80
C GLY A 106 12.86 27.80 16.89
N HIS A 107 12.88 27.03 17.97
CA HIS A 107 11.92 25.96 18.20
C HIS A 107 10.59 26.52 18.70
N ARG A 108 9.49 26.10 18.07
CA ARG A 108 8.13 26.57 18.37
C ARG A 108 7.17 25.38 18.49
N LEU A 109 6.23 25.51 19.42
CA LEU A 109 5.11 24.60 19.63
C LEU A 109 3.83 25.28 19.13
N ALA A 110 3.00 24.52 18.42
CA ALA A 110 1.66 24.94 18.00
C ALA A 110 0.62 24.05 18.65
N VAL A 111 -0.39 24.65 19.28
CA VAL A 111 -1.52 23.97 19.91
C VAL A 111 -2.82 24.46 19.33
N GLY A 112 -3.70 23.53 18.93
CA GLY A 112 -4.96 23.86 18.28
C GLY A 112 -6.10 22.91 18.65
N ARG A 113 -7.34 23.37 18.42
CA ARG A 113 -8.54 22.53 18.52
C ARG A 113 -8.56 21.49 17.39
N ILE A 114 -9.35 20.43 17.57
CA ILE A 114 -9.56 19.40 16.54
C ILE A 114 -10.06 20.01 15.21
N ALA A 115 -10.91 21.04 15.29
CA ALA A 115 -11.40 21.77 14.12
C ALA A 115 -10.27 22.43 13.29
N ALA A 116 -9.17 22.81 13.93
CA ALA A 116 -7.99 23.40 13.30
C ALA A 116 -6.92 22.34 12.92
N ASP A 117 -7.22 21.05 13.09
CA ASP A 117 -6.29 19.97 12.73
C ASP A 117 -5.93 20.07 11.24
N PRO A 118 -4.63 20.20 10.88
CA PRO A 118 -4.23 20.51 9.52
C PRO A 118 -4.64 19.47 8.47
N ASP A 119 -4.81 18.22 8.87
CA ASP A 119 -5.13 17.11 7.95
C ASP A 119 -6.60 16.64 8.09
N LEU A 120 -7.33 17.09 9.12
CA LEU A 120 -8.76 16.75 9.33
C LEU A 120 -9.73 17.92 9.14
N ARG A 121 -9.28 19.18 9.17
CA ARG A 121 -10.16 20.36 9.12
C ARG A 121 -11.13 20.36 7.94
N ARG A 122 -10.64 20.04 6.73
CA ARG A 122 -11.44 20.06 5.49
C ARG A 122 -12.55 18.99 5.53
N PRO A 123 -12.24 17.70 5.82
CA PRO A 123 -13.27 16.70 6.05
C PRO A 123 -14.28 17.05 7.16
N LEU A 124 -13.84 17.69 8.25
CA LEU A 124 -14.73 18.07 9.35
C LEU A 124 -15.71 19.19 8.95
N ILE A 125 -15.24 20.23 8.27
CA ILE A 125 -16.09 21.32 7.76
C ILE A 125 -17.11 20.80 6.75
N ALA A 126 -16.72 19.84 5.90
CA ALA A 126 -17.58 19.29 4.86
C ALA A 126 -18.74 18.44 5.40
N LEU A 127 -18.67 17.95 6.64
CA LEU A 127 -19.73 17.16 7.25
C LEU A 127 -20.81 18.04 7.87
N ASP A 128 -20.41 18.87 8.83
CA ASP A 128 -21.25 19.80 9.58
C ASP A 128 -20.33 20.84 10.24
N PRO A 129 -20.41 22.13 9.85
CA PRO A 129 -19.54 23.16 10.38
C PRO A 129 -19.66 23.34 11.90
N GLN A 130 -20.87 23.25 12.49
CA GLN A 130 -21.09 23.48 13.91
C GLN A 130 -20.61 22.28 14.76
N GLN A 131 -20.83 21.07 14.27
CA GLN A 131 -20.37 19.85 14.91
C GLN A 131 -18.83 19.74 14.85
N GLY A 132 -18.24 20.04 13.68
CA GLY A 132 -16.80 20.01 13.48
C GLY A 132 -16.06 21.07 14.32
N GLN A 133 -16.62 22.28 14.46
CA GLN A 133 -16.02 23.37 15.24
C GLN A 133 -15.92 23.08 16.74
N ASN A 134 -16.93 22.42 17.30
CA ASN A 134 -17.01 22.15 18.74
C ASN A 134 -16.48 20.77 19.13
N LEU A 135 -16.01 19.97 18.16
CA LEU A 135 -15.59 18.60 18.43
C LEU A 135 -14.45 18.55 19.47
N GLY A 136 -14.64 17.76 20.52
CA GLY A 136 -13.70 17.62 21.63
C GLY A 136 -13.72 18.77 22.63
N GLN A 137 -14.70 19.69 22.57
CA GLN A 137 -14.89 20.75 23.56
C GLN A 137 -15.96 20.36 24.60
N PRO A 138 -15.91 20.92 25.82
CA PRO A 138 -16.92 20.66 26.85
C PRO A 138 -18.31 21.13 26.39
N GLY A 139 -19.34 20.32 26.64
CA GLY A 139 -20.72 20.64 26.22
C GLY A 139 -20.98 20.52 24.71
N ALA A 140 -20.02 20.02 23.93
CA ALA A 140 -20.23 19.77 22.51
C ALA A 140 -21.36 18.74 22.29
N PRO A 141 -22.25 18.95 21.30
CA PRO A 141 -23.35 18.04 21.03
C PRO A 141 -22.86 16.65 20.58
N ALA A 142 -21.72 16.60 19.89
CA ALA A 142 -21.08 15.36 19.48
C ALA A 142 -20.04 14.91 20.51
N ARG A 143 -20.22 13.71 21.07
CA ARG A 143 -19.23 13.11 21.98
C ARG A 143 -18.07 12.55 21.17
N LEU A 144 -16.86 13.06 21.44
CA LEU A 144 -15.63 12.50 20.90
C LEU A 144 -15.36 11.11 21.53
N LEU A 145 -15.16 10.10 20.69
CA LEU A 145 -14.84 8.72 21.12
C LEU A 145 -13.34 8.43 21.00
N ARG A 146 -12.73 8.73 19.84
CA ARG A 146 -11.28 8.55 19.62
C ARG A 146 -10.75 9.71 18.79
N TYR A 147 -9.54 10.18 19.10
CA TYR A 147 -8.84 11.19 18.30
C TYR A 147 -7.36 10.83 18.19
N ASN A 148 -6.87 10.74 16.95
CA ASN A 148 -5.46 10.60 16.61
C ASN A 148 -5.10 11.77 15.68
N PRO A 149 -4.42 12.80 16.19
CA PRO A 149 -4.14 14.02 15.45
C PRO A 149 -3.57 13.73 14.07
N ARG A 150 -4.03 14.50 13.08
CA ARG A 150 -3.65 14.40 11.67
C ARG A 150 -3.94 13.07 10.98
N ARG A 151 -4.65 12.15 11.65
CA ARG A 151 -5.00 10.83 11.07
C ARG A 151 -6.48 10.58 11.09
N ARG A 152 -7.13 10.66 12.25
CA ARG A 152 -8.54 10.35 12.39
C ARG A 152 -9.21 10.92 13.63
N ALA A 153 -10.50 11.19 13.51
CA ALA A 153 -11.40 11.47 14.64
C ALA A 153 -12.63 10.55 14.53
N VAL A 154 -13.09 10.01 15.66
CA VAL A 154 -14.29 9.19 15.78
C VAL A 154 -15.18 9.82 16.84
N PHE A 155 -16.43 10.08 16.50
CA PHE A 155 -17.36 10.76 17.39
C PHE A 155 -18.79 10.31 17.17
N THR A 156 -19.65 10.51 18.16
CA THR A 156 -21.08 10.23 18.03
C THR A 156 -21.78 11.33 17.26
N ASP A 157 -22.75 10.93 16.46
CA ASP A 157 -23.64 11.82 15.74
C ASP A 157 -25.09 11.35 15.95
N THR A 158 -26.05 12.20 15.63
CA THR A 158 -27.47 11.83 15.64
C THR A 158 -28.02 12.08 14.25
N ASP A 159 -28.68 11.08 13.69
CA ASP A 159 -29.40 11.22 12.43
C ASP A 159 -30.57 12.18 12.61
N HIS A 160 -30.60 13.28 11.84
CA HIS A 160 -31.60 14.33 12.03
C HIS A 160 -33.01 13.89 11.62
N ASP A 161 -33.15 12.92 10.72
CA ASP A 161 -34.44 12.49 10.20
C ASP A 161 -35.04 11.38 11.08
N THR A 162 -34.21 10.46 11.55
CA THR A 162 -34.65 9.27 12.31
C THR A 162 -34.43 9.38 13.82
N GLY A 163 -33.61 10.34 14.27
CA GLY A 163 -33.15 10.42 15.67
C GLY A 163 -32.20 9.29 16.07
N ALA A 164 -31.79 8.43 15.13
CA ALA A 164 -30.92 7.30 15.42
C ALA A 164 -29.51 7.76 15.83
N ARG A 165 -28.93 7.07 16.81
CA ARG A 165 -27.56 7.34 17.24
C ARG A 165 -26.57 6.71 16.25
N LEU A 166 -25.62 7.51 15.80
CA LEU A 166 -24.60 7.13 14.82
C LEU A 166 -23.19 7.33 15.39
N VAL A 167 -22.22 6.70 14.74
CA VAL A 167 -20.79 6.92 14.95
C VAL A 167 -20.17 7.36 13.62
N THR A 168 -19.54 8.53 13.61
CA THR A 168 -18.85 9.07 12.45
C THR A 168 -17.34 8.94 12.63
N LYS A 169 -16.68 8.28 11.67
CA LYS A 169 -15.22 8.19 11.55
C LYS A 169 -14.76 9.11 10.42
N VAL A 170 -13.92 10.09 10.76
CA VAL A 170 -13.27 11.00 9.81
C VAL A 170 -11.79 10.67 9.73
N THR A 171 -11.23 10.61 8.52
CA THR A 171 -9.83 10.24 8.25
C THR A 171 -9.14 11.23 7.31
N ALA A 172 -7.85 11.47 7.52
CA ALA A 172 -7.05 12.38 6.69
C ALA A 172 -6.91 11.91 5.23
N GLY A 173 -6.89 10.59 5.02
CA GLY A 173 -7.00 9.95 3.69
C GLY A 173 -8.34 9.23 3.54
N PRO A 174 -8.63 8.65 2.35
CA PRO A 174 -9.79 7.79 2.17
C PRO A 174 -9.80 6.64 3.18
N SER A 175 -10.97 6.27 3.70
CA SER A 175 -11.10 5.11 4.59
C SER A 175 -10.55 3.84 3.92
N PRO A 176 -9.63 3.10 4.56
CA PRO A 176 -9.09 1.86 4.00
C PRO A 176 -10.15 0.76 3.85
N ALA A 177 -11.07 0.63 4.82
CA ALA A 177 -12.15 -0.34 4.75
C ALA A 177 -13.13 0.00 3.61
N ASP A 178 -13.41 -0.97 2.76
CA ASP A 178 -14.36 -0.86 1.65
C ASP A 178 -15.81 -1.06 2.17
N PRO A 179 -16.68 -0.04 2.10
CA PRO A 179 -18.08 -0.16 2.52
C PRO A 179 -18.83 -1.32 1.87
N ALA A 180 -18.54 -1.63 0.60
CA ALA A 180 -19.20 -2.70 -0.13
C ALA A 180 -18.73 -4.09 0.33
N LEU A 181 -17.50 -4.22 0.83
CA LEU A 181 -17.05 -5.45 1.48
C LEU A 181 -17.78 -5.67 2.80
N LEU A 182 -17.85 -4.63 3.64
CA LEU A 182 -18.53 -4.72 4.94
C LEU A 182 -20.01 -5.07 4.79
N ALA A 183 -20.69 -4.48 3.81
CA ALA A 183 -22.07 -4.81 3.49
C ALA A 183 -22.25 -6.28 3.05
N ARG A 184 -21.34 -6.80 2.20
CA ARG A 184 -21.37 -8.21 1.76
C ARG A 184 -21.09 -9.19 2.89
N LEU A 185 -20.12 -8.88 3.76
CA LEU A 185 -19.82 -9.66 4.95
C LEU A 185 -21.02 -9.72 5.90
N ALA A 186 -21.65 -8.58 6.16
CA ALA A 186 -22.86 -8.50 6.98
C ALA A 186 -24.01 -9.31 6.37
N ALA A 187 -24.24 -9.20 5.06
CA ALA A 187 -25.26 -9.97 4.34
C ALA A 187 -24.99 -11.48 4.35
N ALA A 188 -23.72 -11.90 4.40
CA ALA A 188 -23.31 -13.29 4.52
C ALA A 188 -23.34 -13.82 5.97
N GLY A 189 -23.88 -13.06 6.92
CA GLY A 189 -24.00 -13.49 8.31
C GLY A 189 -22.74 -13.34 9.16
N VAL A 190 -21.68 -12.71 8.64
CA VAL A 190 -20.55 -12.29 9.47
C VAL A 190 -20.98 -11.04 10.24
N PRO A 191 -20.92 -11.02 11.58
CA PRO A 191 -21.45 -9.92 12.36
C PRO A 191 -20.48 -8.72 12.34
N VAL A 192 -20.27 -8.09 11.19
CA VAL A 192 -19.46 -6.86 11.07
C VAL A 192 -20.34 -5.62 11.17
N LEU A 193 -19.77 -4.52 11.67
CA LEU A 193 -20.43 -3.22 11.67
C LEU A 193 -20.34 -2.60 10.27
N ALA A 194 -21.43 -2.72 9.49
CA ALA A 194 -21.51 -2.15 8.16
C ALA A 194 -21.84 -0.64 8.21
N PRO A 195 -21.25 0.18 7.33
CA PRO A 195 -21.55 1.60 7.28
C PRO A 195 -22.95 1.87 6.72
N VAL A 196 -23.55 2.97 7.15
CA VAL A 196 -24.89 3.41 6.70
C VAL A 196 -24.78 4.64 5.79
N PRO A 197 -25.63 4.74 4.74
CA PRO A 197 -25.69 5.94 3.91
C PRO A 197 -26.19 7.14 4.71
N ALA A 198 -25.80 8.35 4.30
CA ALA A 198 -26.28 9.61 4.87
C ALA A 198 -27.14 10.34 3.83
N PRO A 199 -28.47 10.23 3.88
CA PRO A 199 -29.36 10.99 3.00
C PRO A 199 -29.09 12.50 3.11
N GLY A 200 -29.05 13.22 1.99
CA GLY A 200 -28.96 14.68 1.96
C GLY A 200 -27.58 15.31 2.25
N ARG A 201 -26.52 14.52 2.53
CA ARG A 201 -25.14 15.04 2.67
C ARG A 201 -24.25 14.60 1.51
N THR A 202 -23.34 15.47 1.08
CA THR A 202 -22.36 15.15 0.03
C THR A 202 -21.46 13.99 0.46
N TRP A 203 -21.36 12.98 -0.41
CA TRP A 203 -20.46 11.85 -0.20
C TRP A 203 -19.01 12.32 -0.06
N SER A 204 -18.32 11.87 0.99
CA SER A 204 -16.90 12.15 1.21
C SER A 204 -16.15 10.84 1.44
N PRO A 205 -15.07 10.56 0.68
CA PRO A 205 -14.25 9.36 0.92
C PRO A 205 -13.51 9.41 2.27
N HIS A 206 -13.49 10.58 2.92
CA HIS A 206 -12.80 10.85 4.18
C HIS A 206 -13.71 10.69 5.41
N ALA A 207 -14.98 10.37 5.23
CA ALA A 207 -15.93 10.22 6.33
C ALA A 207 -16.82 9.00 6.12
N VAL A 208 -16.90 8.15 7.13
CA VAL A 208 -17.73 6.94 7.13
C VAL A 208 -18.58 6.93 8.38
N ARG A 209 -19.87 6.61 8.23
CA ARG A 209 -20.84 6.54 9.33
C ARG A 209 -21.27 5.11 9.58
N TYR A 210 -21.41 4.78 10.85
CA TYR A 210 -21.86 3.48 11.32
C TYR A 210 -23.04 3.67 12.27
N PRO A 211 -23.98 2.72 12.33
CA PRO A 211 -25.00 2.74 13.37
C PRO A 211 -24.33 2.54 14.74
N TRP A 212 -24.86 3.18 15.78
CA TRP A 212 -24.47 2.84 17.15
C TRP A 212 -24.89 1.39 17.45
N PHE A 213 -24.01 0.63 18.08
CA PHE A 213 -24.28 -0.76 18.45
C PHE A 213 -23.69 -1.04 19.84
N GLY A 214 -24.44 -1.78 20.66
CA GLY A 214 -23.95 -2.28 21.93
C GLY A 214 -23.92 -1.25 23.05
N SER A 215 -23.52 -1.74 24.22
CA SER A 215 -23.29 -0.94 25.43
C SER A 215 -21.80 -0.72 25.72
N GLY A 216 -20.90 -1.40 25.01
CA GLY A 216 -19.45 -1.26 25.13
C GLY A 216 -18.71 -2.25 24.23
N ASP A 217 -17.38 -2.29 24.35
CA ASP A 217 -16.55 -3.32 23.74
C ASP A 217 -16.18 -4.44 24.73
N LEU A 218 -15.71 -5.57 24.20
CA LEU A 218 -15.37 -6.76 24.97
C LEU A 218 -14.19 -6.51 25.94
N ALA A 219 -13.27 -5.60 25.62
CA ALA A 219 -12.15 -5.27 26.49
C ALA A 219 -12.64 -4.53 27.75
N ASP A 220 -13.47 -3.51 27.57
CA ASP A 220 -14.09 -2.76 28.68
C ASP A 220 -14.98 -3.68 29.53
N LEU A 221 -15.75 -4.57 28.89
CA LEU A 221 -16.61 -5.55 29.57
C LEU A 221 -15.81 -6.51 30.45
N ALA A 222 -14.65 -6.96 29.99
CA ALA A 222 -13.76 -7.84 30.76
C ALA A 222 -13.02 -7.10 31.90
N ALA A 223 -12.71 -5.81 31.69
CA ALA A 223 -12.00 -4.99 32.65
C ALA A 223 -12.88 -4.50 33.82
N ASP A 224 -14.19 -4.38 33.62
CA ASP A 224 -15.13 -3.92 34.64
C ASP A 224 -15.15 -4.88 35.85
N ARG A 225 -14.55 -4.42 36.96
CA ARG A 225 -14.49 -5.17 38.23
C ARG A 225 -15.68 -4.88 39.14
N SER A 226 -16.45 -3.83 38.83
CA SER A 226 -17.55 -3.34 39.66
C SER A 226 -18.87 -4.05 39.36
N ASP A 227 -19.00 -4.61 38.17
CA ASP A 227 -20.20 -5.31 37.70
C ASP A 227 -19.92 -6.82 37.56
N ALA A 228 -20.38 -7.62 38.53
CA ALA A 228 -20.25 -9.06 38.49
C ALA A 228 -21.01 -9.69 37.29
N SER A 229 -22.07 -9.05 36.81
CA SER A 229 -22.82 -9.50 35.64
C SER A 229 -22.03 -9.28 34.34
N ALA A 230 -21.24 -8.21 34.25
CA ALA A 230 -20.40 -7.92 33.09
C ALA A 230 -19.39 -9.05 32.81
N ARG A 231 -18.75 -9.57 33.86
CA ARG A 231 -17.79 -10.69 33.74
C ARG A 231 -18.43 -11.99 33.30
N VAL A 232 -19.66 -12.26 33.75
CA VAL A 232 -20.44 -13.43 33.33
C VAL A 232 -20.74 -13.36 31.82
N THR A 233 -20.92 -12.17 31.26
CA THR A 233 -21.18 -11.97 29.82
C THR A 233 -19.91 -11.96 28.96
N ALA A 234 -18.74 -11.61 29.52
CA ALA A 234 -17.49 -11.46 28.75
C ALA A 234 -17.00 -12.77 28.11
N LEU A 235 -16.98 -13.89 28.83
CA LEU A 235 -16.51 -15.17 28.27
C LEU A 235 -17.45 -15.76 27.20
N PRO A 236 -18.79 -15.73 27.36
CA PRO A 236 -19.70 -16.03 26.27
C PRO A 236 -19.52 -15.12 25.05
N ALA A 237 -19.30 -13.82 25.26
CA ALA A 237 -19.07 -12.87 24.17
C ALA A 237 -17.76 -13.13 23.43
N ALA A 238 -16.67 -13.46 24.15
CA ALA A 238 -15.42 -13.90 23.55
C ALA A 238 -15.60 -15.20 22.74
N THR A 239 -16.37 -16.16 23.25
CA THR A 239 -16.71 -17.39 22.51
C THR A 239 -17.47 -17.06 21.22
N ALA A 240 -18.50 -16.22 21.28
CA ALA A 240 -19.23 -15.79 20.10
C ALA A 240 -18.33 -15.01 19.10
N ALA A 241 -17.38 -14.23 19.60
CA ALA A 241 -16.41 -13.51 18.78
C ALA A 241 -15.48 -14.47 18.03
N GLY A 242 -15.10 -15.59 18.65
CA GLY A 242 -14.31 -16.66 18.02
C GLY A 242 -15.05 -17.27 16.83
N ALA A 243 -16.33 -17.60 17.03
CA ALA A 243 -17.18 -18.12 15.96
C ALA A 243 -17.40 -17.08 14.83
N ALA A 244 -17.53 -15.80 15.18
CA ALA A 244 -17.61 -14.71 14.20
C ALA A 244 -16.32 -14.56 13.39
N LEU A 245 -15.15 -14.66 14.03
CA LEU A 245 -13.85 -14.59 13.37
C LEU A 245 -13.62 -15.78 12.44
N ALA A 246 -13.99 -16.99 12.84
CA ALA A 246 -13.93 -18.18 11.98
C ALA A 246 -14.77 -18.01 10.71
N ARG A 247 -15.99 -17.48 10.84
CA ARG A 247 -16.85 -17.16 9.67
C ARG A 247 -16.22 -16.11 8.76
N LEU A 248 -15.59 -15.08 9.33
CA LEU A 248 -14.83 -14.09 8.54
C LEU A 248 -13.67 -14.77 7.79
N HIS A 249 -12.88 -15.62 8.46
CA HIS A 249 -11.73 -16.30 7.88
C HIS A 249 -12.10 -17.24 6.74
N LEU A 250 -13.15 -18.05 6.91
CA LEU A 250 -13.60 -19.07 5.94
C LEU A 250 -14.42 -18.49 4.79
N GLY A 251 -15.42 -17.66 5.11
CA GLY A 251 -16.34 -17.09 4.12
C GLY A 251 -15.86 -15.79 3.49
N GLY A 252 -14.94 -15.08 4.12
CA GLY A 252 -14.46 -13.78 3.66
C GLY A 252 -13.76 -13.79 2.30
N PRO A 253 -12.86 -14.74 1.97
CA PRO A 253 -12.13 -14.74 0.70
C PRO A 253 -13.03 -14.71 -0.55
N SER A 254 -14.14 -15.46 -0.56
CA SER A 254 -15.10 -15.48 -1.66
C SER A 254 -15.91 -14.17 -1.75
N LEU A 255 -15.99 -13.42 -0.65
CA LEU A 255 -16.72 -12.15 -0.54
C LEU A 255 -15.85 -10.93 -0.85
N ILE A 256 -14.55 -11.08 -1.13
CA ILE A 256 -13.66 -9.95 -1.46
C ILE A 256 -14.12 -9.25 -2.75
N GLY A 257 -14.38 -9.98 -3.84
CA GLY A 257 -14.78 -9.40 -5.13
C GLY A 257 -13.80 -8.32 -5.64
N SER A 258 -14.29 -7.10 -5.92
CA SER A 258 -13.48 -5.92 -6.29
C SER A 258 -12.95 -5.11 -5.10
N ALA A 259 -13.29 -5.49 -3.87
CA ALA A 259 -12.97 -4.68 -2.71
C ALA A 259 -11.47 -4.56 -2.49
N ARG A 260 -11.04 -3.38 -2.02
CA ARG A 260 -9.65 -3.17 -1.63
C ARG A 260 -9.39 -3.88 -0.30
N VAL A 261 -8.50 -4.87 -0.33
CA VAL A 261 -7.93 -5.51 0.86
C VAL A 261 -6.42 -5.26 0.90
N GLY A 262 -5.86 -5.21 2.10
CA GLY A 262 -4.43 -5.09 2.33
C GLY A 262 -3.65 -6.30 1.81
N VAL A 263 -2.38 -6.08 1.50
CA VAL A 263 -1.44 -7.16 1.18
C VAL A 263 -1.12 -7.98 2.44
N PRO A 264 -0.77 -9.27 2.30
CA PRO A 264 -0.21 -10.06 3.39
C PRO A 264 0.95 -9.34 4.07
N ILE A 265 1.09 -9.55 5.37
CA ILE A 265 2.25 -9.03 6.11
C ILE A 265 3.45 -9.91 5.81
N VAL A 266 4.59 -9.28 5.54
CA VAL A 266 5.90 -9.93 5.55
C VAL A 266 6.54 -9.67 6.93
N PRO A 267 6.59 -10.67 7.83
CA PRO A 267 7.02 -10.44 9.21
C PRO A 267 8.42 -9.84 9.32
N GLU A 268 9.36 -10.33 8.53
CA GLU A 268 10.76 -9.88 8.51
C GLU A 268 10.86 -8.37 8.26
N ARG A 269 10.25 -7.91 7.16
CA ARG A 269 10.26 -6.51 6.75
C ARG A 269 9.61 -5.63 7.81
N LYS A 270 8.50 -6.10 8.38
CA LYS A 270 7.74 -5.35 9.38
C LYS A 270 8.55 -5.18 10.67
N LEU A 271 9.13 -6.26 11.19
CA LEU A 271 9.91 -6.24 12.43
C LEU A 271 11.25 -5.53 12.24
N THR A 272 11.89 -5.65 11.08
CA THR A 272 13.12 -4.89 10.76
C THR A 272 12.86 -3.38 10.75
N ALA A 273 11.79 -2.94 10.08
CA ALA A 273 11.41 -1.52 10.09
C ALA A 273 11.07 -1.01 11.50
N LEU A 274 10.40 -1.84 12.32
CA LEU A 274 10.07 -1.49 13.70
C LEU A 274 11.32 -1.41 14.59
N ALA A 275 12.28 -2.31 14.43
CA ALA A 275 13.54 -2.25 15.16
C ALA A 275 14.35 -1.01 14.76
N ALA A 276 14.34 -0.61 13.49
CA ALA A 276 14.93 0.63 13.02
C ALA A 276 14.24 1.87 13.65
N ASP A 277 12.90 1.93 13.62
CA ASP A 277 12.12 2.98 14.27
C ASP A 277 12.40 3.06 15.78
N LEU A 278 12.60 1.91 16.45
CA LEU A 278 12.95 1.83 17.86
C LEU A 278 14.39 2.29 18.12
N GLY A 279 15.30 2.11 17.16
CA GLY A 279 16.70 2.55 17.25
C GLY A 279 16.84 4.07 17.36
N GLU A 280 15.90 4.80 16.78
CA GLU A 280 15.78 6.25 16.96
C GLU A 280 15.40 6.62 18.41
N LEU A 281 14.77 5.73 19.16
CA LEU A 281 14.40 5.95 20.56
C LEU A 281 15.44 5.43 21.55
N ASP A 282 15.91 4.20 21.32
CA ASP A 282 16.83 3.50 22.20
C ASP A 282 17.54 2.37 21.43
N THR A 283 18.87 2.49 21.31
CA THR A 283 19.69 1.57 20.51
C THR A 283 19.74 0.16 21.10
N ASP A 284 19.70 0.02 22.42
CA ASP A 284 19.82 -1.28 23.09
C ASP A 284 18.51 -2.07 23.00
N LEU A 285 17.38 -1.38 23.19
CA LEU A 285 16.06 -1.97 22.95
C LEU A 285 15.88 -2.36 21.47
N ALA A 286 16.40 -1.55 20.54
CA ALA A 286 16.35 -1.83 19.11
C ALA A 286 17.16 -3.07 18.72
N GLN A 287 18.39 -3.22 19.22
CA GLN A 287 19.21 -4.40 18.97
C GLN A 287 18.54 -5.69 19.46
N ARG A 288 17.94 -5.64 20.64
CA ARG A 288 17.18 -6.76 21.21
C ARG A 288 15.92 -7.06 20.40
N CYS A 289 15.17 -6.02 20.01
CA CYS A 289 14.00 -6.17 19.16
C CYS A 289 14.36 -6.80 17.80
N ALA A 290 15.48 -6.41 17.19
CA ALA A 290 15.96 -7.00 15.94
C ALA A 290 16.35 -8.47 16.10
N LEU A 291 17.03 -8.82 17.19
CA LEU A 291 17.43 -10.21 17.48
C LEU A 291 16.20 -11.11 17.66
N ILE A 292 15.28 -10.72 18.55
CA ILE A 292 14.06 -11.48 18.80
C ILE A 292 13.20 -11.52 17.53
N GLY A 293 13.12 -10.40 16.80
CA GLY A 293 12.33 -10.30 15.59
C GLY A 293 12.79 -11.21 14.45
N ARG A 294 14.11 -11.42 14.28
CA ARG A 294 14.64 -12.42 13.34
C ARG A 294 14.21 -13.84 13.75
N ALA A 295 14.31 -14.17 15.03
CA ALA A 295 13.96 -15.49 15.52
C ALA A 295 12.44 -15.76 15.43
N VAL A 296 11.61 -14.76 15.74
CA VAL A 296 10.14 -14.83 15.56
C VAL A 296 9.78 -14.99 14.09
N THR A 297 10.44 -14.24 13.19
CA THR A 297 10.22 -14.36 11.74
C THR A 297 10.52 -15.76 11.26
N ALA A 298 11.68 -16.31 11.62
CA ALA A 298 12.05 -17.68 11.26
C ALA A 298 11.01 -18.69 11.78
N ALA A 299 10.59 -18.56 13.04
CA ALA A 299 9.60 -19.44 13.64
C ALA A 299 8.25 -19.40 12.92
N ILE A 300 7.78 -18.21 12.50
CA ILE A 300 6.55 -18.05 11.71
C ILE A 300 6.70 -18.69 10.33
N THR A 301 7.80 -18.41 9.61
CA THR A 301 8.03 -18.92 8.25
C THR A 301 8.14 -20.44 8.21
N GLU A 302 8.83 -21.06 9.19
CA GLU A 302 8.94 -22.53 9.28
C GLU A 302 7.62 -23.25 9.59
N ARG A 303 6.66 -22.54 10.19
CA ARG A 303 5.39 -23.08 10.67
C ARG A 303 4.19 -22.65 9.83
N GLU A 304 4.39 -21.90 8.76
CA GLU A 304 3.31 -21.44 7.90
C GLU A 304 2.70 -22.63 7.12
N ARG A 305 1.61 -23.19 7.67
CA ARG A 305 0.99 -24.44 7.18
C ARG A 305 -0.43 -24.26 6.63
N ALA A 306 -1.00 -23.05 6.64
CA ALA A 306 -2.43 -22.84 6.42
C ALA A 306 -2.81 -22.09 5.13
N GLY A 307 -3.96 -22.45 4.57
CA GLY A 307 -4.56 -21.77 3.39
C GLY A 307 -5.01 -20.33 3.70
N LEU A 308 -4.96 -19.48 2.66
CA LEU A 308 -5.27 -18.04 2.76
C LEU A 308 -6.68 -17.79 3.31
N ARG A 309 -6.78 -17.07 4.43
CA ARG A 309 -8.03 -16.58 5.05
C ARG A 309 -8.20 -15.08 4.84
N LEU A 310 -9.43 -14.58 4.91
CA LEU A 310 -9.65 -13.14 5.03
C LEU A 310 -9.52 -12.76 6.50
N LEU A 311 -8.46 -12.05 6.83
CA LEU A 311 -8.15 -11.59 8.17
C LEU A 311 -8.83 -10.25 8.44
N HIS A 312 -9.27 -10.05 9.68
CA HIS A 312 -9.56 -8.73 10.23
C HIS A 312 -8.30 -7.84 10.20
N GLY A 313 -7.16 -8.42 10.59
CA GLY A 313 -5.83 -7.84 10.44
C GLY A 313 -5.35 -6.92 11.56
N ASP A 314 -6.14 -6.75 12.62
CA ASP A 314 -5.80 -6.06 13.87
C ASP A 314 -6.79 -6.50 14.97
N PHE A 315 -7.13 -7.80 14.99
CA PHE A 315 -8.22 -8.30 15.82
C PHE A 315 -7.85 -8.31 17.31
N SER A 316 -8.68 -7.68 18.13
CA SER A 316 -8.54 -7.59 19.58
C SER A 316 -9.89 -7.37 20.25
N ALA A 317 -9.97 -7.57 21.57
CA ALA A 317 -11.21 -7.43 22.33
C ALA A 317 -11.85 -6.03 22.19
N ASP A 318 -11.07 -4.95 22.04
CA ASP A 318 -11.63 -3.60 21.84
C ASP A 318 -12.23 -3.37 20.44
N GLN A 319 -12.09 -4.35 19.52
CA GLN A 319 -12.74 -4.35 18.20
C GLN A 319 -14.01 -5.22 18.15
N VAL A 320 -14.45 -5.74 19.30
CA VAL A 320 -15.68 -6.53 19.43
C VAL A 320 -16.68 -5.73 20.25
N LEU A 321 -17.65 -5.10 19.58
CA LEU A 321 -18.75 -4.41 20.26
C LEU A 321 -19.77 -5.44 20.75
N VAL A 322 -20.29 -5.28 21.97
CA VAL A 322 -21.20 -6.23 22.62
C VAL A 322 -22.45 -5.52 23.11
N GLU A 323 -23.61 -6.12 22.83
CA GLU A 323 -24.87 -5.76 23.47
C GLU A 323 -25.09 -6.66 24.70
N ARG A 324 -25.38 -6.05 25.85
CA ARG A 324 -25.60 -6.78 27.10
C ARG A 324 -27.02 -7.34 27.05
N SER A 325 -27.16 -8.67 26.91
CA SER A 325 -28.47 -9.31 27.04
C SER A 325 -28.81 -9.51 28.51
N ALA A 326 -30.05 -9.20 28.90
CA ALA A 326 -30.59 -9.47 30.23
C ALA A 326 -31.15 -10.90 30.39
N GLY A 327 -31.12 -11.71 29.32
CA GLY A 327 -31.67 -13.07 29.27
C GLY A 327 -30.66 -14.14 28.83
N PRO A 328 -31.09 -15.42 28.72
CA PRO A 328 -30.22 -16.56 28.39
C PRO A 328 -29.80 -16.64 26.91
N GLU A 329 -30.12 -15.64 26.10
CA GLU A 329 -29.77 -15.59 24.68
C GLU A 329 -28.27 -15.34 24.47
N ALA A 330 -27.73 -15.84 23.36
CA ALA A 330 -26.34 -15.59 22.99
C ALA A 330 -26.07 -14.07 22.85
N PRO A 331 -24.92 -13.56 23.33
CA PRO A 331 -24.61 -12.15 23.25
C PRO A 331 -24.56 -11.70 21.79
N GLN A 332 -25.27 -10.62 21.47
CA GLN A 332 -25.17 -10.00 20.15
C GLN A 332 -23.89 -9.19 20.09
N LEU A 333 -23.12 -9.36 19.01
CA LEU A 333 -21.87 -8.64 18.82
C LEU A 333 -21.72 -8.06 17.42
N ARG A 334 -20.81 -7.11 17.28
CA ARG A 334 -20.33 -6.61 15.98
C ARG A 334 -18.81 -6.45 15.98
N LEU A 335 -18.16 -6.96 14.94
CA LEU A 335 -16.75 -6.71 14.64
C LEU A 335 -16.61 -5.31 14.02
N THR A 336 -15.67 -4.50 14.50
CA THR A 336 -15.43 -3.12 14.03
C THR A 336 -13.96 -2.90 13.63
N ASP A 337 -13.64 -1.76 13.02
CA ASP A 337 -12.29 -1.38 12.56
C ASP A 337 -11.59 -2.36 11.60
N LEU A 338 -12.31 -2.85 10.59
CA LEU A 338 -11.76 -3.65 9.47
C LEU A 338 -10.91 -2.82 8.48
N ASP A 339 -10.27 -1.73 8.91
CA ASP A 339 -9.37 -0.91 8.10
C ASP A 339 -8.10 -1.66 7.67
N ARG A 340 -7.76 -2.75 8.38
CA ARG A 340 -6.56 -3.58 8.10
C ARG A 340 -6.88 -4.93 7.50
N VAL A 341 -8.09 -5.10 6.98
CA VAL A 341 -8.54 -6.33 6.33
C VAL A 341 -7.53 -6.74 5.25
N ARG A 342 -7.07 -7.98 5.28
CA ARG A 342 -6.04 -8.52 4.37
C ARG A 342 -6.19 -10.03 4.26
N THR A 343 -5.41 -10.67 3.39
CA THR A 343 -5.27 -12.12 3.38
C THR A 343 -4.07 -12.58 4.20
N GLY A 344 -4.17 -13.73 4.86
CA GLY A 344 -3.06 -14.34 5.62
C GLY A 344 -3.48 -15.58 6.42
N PRO A 345 -2.58 -16.13 7.27
CA PRO A 345 -2.89 -17.28 8.12
C PRO A 345 -3.78 -16.87 9.29
N ALA A 346 -4.71 -17.75 9.69
CA ALA A 346 -5.64 -17.48 10.80
C ALA A 346 -4.93 -17.20 12.13
N ALA A 347 -3.75 -17.79 12.33
CA ALA A 347 -2.92 -17.58 13.51
C ALA A 347 -2.49 -16.10 13.70
N ASP A 348 -2.47 -15.29 12.64
CA ASP A 348 -2.17 -13.86 12.71
C ASP A 348 -3.20 -13.10 13.57
N ASP A 349 -4.49 -13.25 13.29
CA ASP A 349 -5.55 -12.58 14.08
C ASP A 349 -5.70 -13.20 15.49
N LEU A 350 -5.54 -14.52 15.62
CA LEU A 350 -5.61 -15.19 16.93
C LEU A 350 -4.43 -14.80 17.83
N GLY A 351 -3.22 -14.76 17.28
CA GLY A 351 -2.02 -14.30 17.97
C GLY A 351 -2.09 -12.82 18.31
N GLY A 352 -2.70 -12.00 17.43
CA GLY A 352 -2.99 -10.59 17.69
C GLY A 352 -3.90 -10.38 18.90
N PHE A 353 -4.97 -11.17 18.99
CA PHE A 353 -5.89 -11.14 20.13
C PHE A 353 -5.19 -11.54 21.44
N LEU A 354 -4.44 -12.65 21.41
CA LEU A 354 -3.65 -13.12 22.55
C LEU A 354 -2.64 -12.07 23.03
N ALA A 355 -1.88 -11.47 22.10
CA ALA A 355 -0.90 -10.45 22.43
C ALA A 355 -1.54 -9.26 23.16
N VAL A 356 -2.71 -8.80 22.72
CA VAL A 356 -3.40 -7.67 23.39
C VAL A 356 -3.92 -8.05 24.78
N GLU A 357 -4.44 -9.26 24.98
CA GLU A 357 -4.85 -9.72 26.31
C GLU A 357 -3.67 -9.79 27.29
N LEU A 358 -2.54 -10.36 26.84
CA LEU A 358 -1.33 -10.45 27.67
C LEU A 358 -0.79 -9.06 28.04
N LEU A 359 -0.68 -8.15 27.07
CA LEU A 359 -0.24 -6.78 27.31
C LEU A 359 -1.18 -6.01 28.25
N GLY A 360 -2.50 -6.23 28.13
CA GLY A 360 -3.50 -5.61 29.01
C GLY A 360 -3.43 -6.11 30.45
N SER A 361 -3.05 -7.37 30.67
CA SER A 361 -2.87 -7.94 32.01
C SER A 361 -1.60 -7.43 32.72
N GLY A 362 -0.61 -6.96 31.96
CA GLY A 362 0.70 -6.57 32.49
C GLY A 362 1.60 -7.76 32.87
N THR A 363 1.24 -8.99 32.49
CA THR A 363 2.09 -10.17 32.71
C THR A 363 3.42 -10.04 31.98
N MET A 364 4.48 -10.57 32.59
CA MET A 364 5.76 -10.80 31.93
C MET A 364 5.96 -12.26 31.57
N GLU A 365 5.10 -13.15 32.06
CA GLU A 365 5.18 -14.59 31.86
C GLU A 365 4.29 -14.99 30.68
N ALA A 366 4.89 -15.67 29.71
CA ALA A 366 4.15 -16.32 28.64
C ALA A 366 3.31 -17.48 29.22
N PRO A 367 2.06 -17.67 28.75
CA PRO A 367 1.25 -18.80 29.18
C PRO A 367 1.80 -20.12 28.61
N ASP A 368 1.56 -21.23 29.32
CA ASP A 368 1.90 -22.59 28.86
C ASP A 368 1.20 -22.98 27.55
N GLY A 369 0.16 -22.25 27.16
CA GLY A 369 -0.59 -22.45 25.93
C GLY A 369 -1.52 -21.27 25.62
N PRO A 370 -1.89 -21.06 24.35
CA PRO A 370 -2.73 -19.94 23.95
C PRO A 370 -4.16 -20.02 24.51
N GLU A 371 -4.59 -21.19 25.01
CA GLU A 371 -5.89 -21.40 25.63
C GLU A 371 -5.97 -21.01 27.11
N LYS A 372 -4.84 -20.71 27.76
CA LYS A 372 -4.80 -20.38 29.20
C LYS A 372 -5.39 -19.01 29.52
N PRO A 373 -5.10 -17.93 28.77
CA PRO A 373 -5.73 -16.64 29.03
C PRO A 373 -7.23 -16.71 28.84
N ALA A 374 -8.00 -16.08 29.73
CA ALA A 374 -9.42 -16.33 29.86
C ALA A 374 -10.21 -15.95 28.59
N LEU A 375 -9.94 -14.78 28.00
CA LEU A 375 -10.63 -14.31 26.80
C LEU A 375 -10.15 -15.09 25.57
N THR A 376 -8.84 -15.27 25.41
CA THR A 376 -8.26 -16.02 24.28
C THR A 376 -8.73 -17.46 24.30
N GLY A 377 -8.71 -18.14 25.45
CA GLY A 377 -9.22 -19.50 25.58
C GLY A 377 -10.71 -19.61 25.23
N ALA A 378 -11.52 -18.62 25.60
CA ALA A 378 -12.93 -18.56 25.17
C ALA A 378 -13.08 -18.33 23.67
N LEU A 379 -12.30 -17.40 23.10
CA LEU A 379 -12.23 -17.13 21.67
C LEU A 379 -11.87 -18.39 20.88
N LEU A 380 -10.82 -19.12 21.29
CA LEU A 380 -10.36 -20.33 20.61
C LEU A 380 -11.40 -21.44 20.66
N ARG A 381 -12.13 -21.60 21.77
CA ARG A 381 -13.27 -22.56 21.83
C ARG A 381 -14.35 -22.21 20.82
N GLY A 382 -14.71 -20.94 20.71
CA GLY A 382 -15.71 -20.48 19.75
C GLY A 382 -15.26 -20.60 18.30
N TYR A 383 -13.99 -20.30 18.03
CA TYR A 383 -13.39 -20.47 16.71
C TYR A 383 -13.35 -21.96 16.31
N GLY A 384 -12.90 -22.82 17.23
CA GLY A 384 -12.78 -24.26 17.04
C GLY A 384 -14.11 -24.99 16.80
N ALA A 385 -15.24 -24.38 17.17
CA ALA A 385 -16.57 -24.90 16.87
C ALA A 385 -16.98 -24.70 15.39
N GLU A 386 -16.37 -23.74 14.70
CA GLU A 386 -16.70 -23.36 13.31
C GLU A 386 -15.61 -23.77 12.30
N SER A 387 -14.37 -23.94 12.75
CA SER A 387 -13.19 -24.21 11.91
C SER A 387 -12.10 -24.92 12.70
N ASP A 388 -11.26 -25.68 12.00
CA ASP A 388 -10.02 -26.20 12.57
C ASP A 388 -9.14 -25.05 13.10
N LEU A 389 -8.59 -25.25 14.30
CA LEU A 389 -7.68 -24.32 14.95
C LEU A 389 -6.27 -24.47 14.37
N PRO A 390 -5.54 -23.36 14.15
CA PRO A 390 -4.09 -23.42 13.95
C PRO A 390 -3.40 -24.07 15.17
N GLY A 391 -2.21 -24.62 14.93
CA GLY A 391 -1.38 -25.20 15.99
C GLY A 391 -1.09 -24.19 17.11
N PRO A 392 -0.99 -24.63 18.38
CA PRO A 392 -0.62 -23.75 19.48
C PRO A 392 0.70 -23.01 19.25
N ASP A 393 1.66 -23.68 18.62
CA ASP A 393 2.97 -23.13 18.23
C ASP A 393 2.83 -21.97 17.22
N GLU A 394 1.94 -22.09 16.23
CA GLU A 394 1.66 -21.02 15.26
C GLU A 394 1.06 -19.79 15.95
N ILE A 395 0.06 -19.99 16.83
CA ILE A 395 -0.62 -18.90 17.53
C ILE A 395 0.36 -18.16 18.45
N LEU A 396 1.21 -18.89 19.19
CA LEU A 396 2.21 -18.31 20.08
C LEU A 396 3.30 -17.54 19.31
N ALA A 397 3.76 -18.06 18.16
CA ALA A 397 4.72 -17.35 17.30
C ALA A 397 4.13 -16.03 16.75
N TRP A 398 2.89 -16.05 16.28
CA TRP A 398 2.19 -14.83 15.86
C TRP A 398 1.90 -13.88 17.03
N ALA A 399 1.63 -14.39 18.24
CA ALA A 399 1.51 -13.56 19.42
C ALA A 399 2.83 -12.84 19.75
N ALA A 400 3.98 -13.54 19.67
CA ALA A 400 5.30 -12.92 19.82
C ALA A 400 5.51 -11.79 18.79
N PHE A 401 5.15 -12.02 17.52
CA PHE A 401 5.17 -11.00 16.48
C PHE A 401 4.32 -9.78 16.84
N HIS A 402 3.10 -9.99 17.32
CA HIS A 402 2.17 -8.92 17.68
C HIS A 402 2.56 -8.14 18.94
N VAL A 403 3.27 -8.78 19.88
CA VAL A 403 3.91 -8.09 21.01
C VAL A 403 5.05 -7.20 20.51
N LEU A 404 5.93 -7.72 19.63
CA LEU A 404 7.00 -6.91 19.01
C LEU A 404 6.44 -5.75 18.19
N ALA A 405 5.34 -5.96 17.48
CA ALA A 405 4.66 -4.93 16.68
C ALA A 405 4.15 -3.73 17.50
N ARG A 406 4.07 -3.89 18.84
CA ARG A 406 3.56 -2.92 19.80
C ARG A 406 4.64 -2.32 20.71
N THR A 407 5.92 -2.62 20.47
CA THR A 407 7.08 -2.11 21.23
C THR A 407 7.18 -0.57 21.28
N MET A 408 6.61 0.12 20.29
CA MET A 408 6.55 1.58 20.24
C MET A 408 5.37 2.18 21.02
N GLU A 409 4.38 1.39 21.43
CA GLU A 409 3.15 1.88 22.09
C GLU A 409 3.39 2.56 23.44
N PRO A 410 4.29 2.07 24.31
CA PRO A 410 4.62 2.77 25.56
C PRO A 410 5.10 4.20 25.31
N PHE A 411 5.98 4.42 24.33
CA PHE A 411 6.44 5.75 23.96
C PHE A 411 5.33 6.58 23.29
N ARG A 412 4.53 5.98 22.40
CA ARG A 412 3.39 6.65 21.74
C ARG A 412 2.28 7.05 22.71
N SER A 413 2.18 6.42 23.88
CA SER A 413 1.26 6.79 24.94
C SER A 413 1.84 7.82 25.93
N SER A 414 3.05 8.34 25.66
CA SER A 414 3.78 9.27 26.53
C SER A 414 4.03 8.73 27.95
N ALA A 415 4.17 7.41 28.10
CA ALA A 415 4.46 6.81 29.39
C ALA A 415 5.86 7.22 29.88
N GLN A 416 5.98 7.68 31.13
CA GLN A 416 7.28 8.08 31.70
C GLN A 416 8.25 6.90 31.83
N ASP A 417 7.71 5.70 32.03
CA ASP A 417 8.40 4.42 32.15
C ASP A 417 8.41 3.64 30.83
N TRP A 418 8.32 4.31 29.68
CA TRP A 418 8.18 3.63 28.38
C TRP A 418 9.30 2.63 28.08
N ARG A 419 10.55 2.93 28.45
CA ARG A 419 11.68 1.99 28.26
C ARG A 419 11.49 0.69 29.02
N GLU A 420 11.06 0.79 30.27
CA GLU A 420 10.79 -0.36 31.12
C GLU A 420 9.62 -1.18 30.55
N ARG A 421 8.55 -0.52 30.11
CA ARG A 421 7.42 -1.23 29.46
C ARG A 421 7.84 -1.90 28.16
N THR A 422 8.60 -1.22 27.29
CA THR A 422 9.12 -1.80 26.05
C THR A 422 10.06 -2.98 26.36
N HIS A 423 10.90 -2.87 27.39
CA HIS A 423 11.72 -3.97 27.86
C HIS A 423 10.89 -5.20 28.24
N ARG A 424 9.83 -5.02 29.04
CA ARG A 424 8.91 -6.12 29.41
C ARG A 424 8.22 -6.74 28.19
N GLN A 425 7.84 -5.93 27.20
CA GLN A 425 7.28 -6.45 25.95
C GLN A 425 8.29 -7.31 25.19
N LEU A 426 9.58 -6.92 25.14
CA LEU A 426 10.62 -7.74 24.53
C LEU A 426 10.84 -9.06 25.28
N VAL A 427 10.81 -9.04 26.62
CA VAL A 427 10.90 -10.26 27.45
C VAL A 427 9.72 -11.19 27.16
N LEU A 428 8.49 -10.66 27.17
CA LEU A 428 7.29 -11.44 26.88
C LEU A 428 7.33 -12.03 25.45
N ALA A 429 7.73 -11.25 24.45
CA ALA A 429 7.86 -11.75 23.07
C ALA A 429 8.88 -12.89 22.96
N HIS A 430 9.99 -12.78 23.70
CA HIS A 430 11.00 -13.83 23.72
C HIS A 430 10.47 -15.12 24.38
N GLN A 431 9.78 -15.00 25.51
CA GLN A 431 9.19 -16.17 26.17
C GLN A 431 8.07 -16.82 25.35
N LEU A 432 7.24 -16.03 24.67
CA LEU A 432 6.23 -16.55 23.75
C LEU A 432 6.87 -17.34 22.60
N LEU A 433 8.01 -16.87 22.09
CA LEU A 433 8.79 -17.61 21.11
C LEU A 433 9.33 -18.93 21.70
N GLU A 434 9.90 -18.91 22.91
CA GLU A 434 10.36 -20.14 23.57
C GLU A 434 9.23 -21.16 23.75
N GLN A 435 8.06 -20.71 24.19
CA GLN A 435 6.86 -21.55 24.29
C GLN A 435 6.42 -22.08 22.92
N ALA A 436 6.47 -21.25 21.87
CA ALA A 436 6.16 -21.70 20.50
C ALA A 436 7.13 -22.76 19.98
N LEU A 437 8.41 -22.68 20.37
CA LEU A 437 9.43 -23.67 19.99
C LEU A 437 9.30 -24.99 20.78
N GLN A 438 8.78 -24.93 22.01
CA GLN A 438 8.57 -26.10 22.88
C GLN A 438 7.20 -26.76 22.70
N ALA A 439 6.21 -26.00 22.22
CA ALA A 439 4.86 -26.50 22.00
C ALA A 439 4.88 -27.68 21.02
N PRO A 440 4.08 -28.73 21.27
CA PRO A 440 4.01 -29.86 20.37
C PRO A 440 3.52 -29.36 19.01
N SER A 441 4.39 -29.41 17.99
CA SER A 441 3.97 -29.26 16.61
C SER A 441 2.93 -30.34 16.36
N THR A 442 1.71 -29.96 16.00
CA THR A 442 0.71 -30.92 15.50
C THR A 442 1.27 -31.52 14.23
N ASP A 443 1.89 -32.69 14.37
CA ASP A 443 2.58 -33.37 13.30
C ASP A 443 1.56 -34.16 12.48
N THR A 444 1.04 -33.54 11.42
CA THR A 444 0.32 -34.25 10.36
C THR A 444 1.27 -34.80 9.30
N ARG A 445 2.53 -35.12 9.65
CA ARG A 445 3.48 -35.81 8.76
C ARG A 445 3.17 -37.30 8.52
N ASP A 446 2.09 -37.86 9.08
CA ASP A 446 1.65 -39.24 8.86
C ASP A 446 0.18 -39.34 8.40
N VAL A 447 -0.20 -38.58 7.37
CA VAL A 447 -1.26 -39.06 6.47
C VAL A 447 -0.54 -39.83 5.36
N PRO A 448 -0.86 -41.11 5.12
CA PRO A 448 -0.28 -41.85 4.00
C PRO A 448 -0.38 -41.00 2.74
N HIS A 449 0.74 -40.87 2.02
CA HIS A 449 0.75 -40.39 0.65
C HIS A 449 -0.07 -41.35 -0.23
N ASP A 450 -1.40 -41.30 -0.08
CA ASP A 450 -2.29 -41.68 -1.14
C ASP A 450 -2.00 -40.71 -2.29
N ARG A 451 -1.55 -41.27 -3.41
CA ARG A 451 -1.30 -40.57 -4.67
C ARG A 451 -2.64 -40.18 -5.33
N SER A 452 -3.54 -39.63 -4.53
CA SER A 452 -4.78 -39.01 -4.90
C SER A 452 -4.97 -37.79 -3.99
N ALA A 453 -4.12 -36.78 -4.20
CA ALA A 453 -4.49 -35.42 -3.82
C ALA A 453 -5.93 -35.17 -4.31
N PRO A 454 -6.82 -34.55 -3.51
CA PRO A 454 -8.04 -34.00 -4.07
C PRO A 454 -7.60 -32.97 -5.11
N SER A 455 -7.70 -33.39 -6.38
CA SER A 455 -7.50 -32.63 -7.62
C SER A 455 -6.80 -31.29 -7.40
N SER A 456 -5.50 -31.24 -7.75
CA SER A 456 -4.81 -29.99 -8.03
C SER A 456 -5.74 -29.13 -8.87
N ALA A 457 -6.37 -28.15 -8.24
CA ALA A 457 -7.27 -27.28 -8.97
C ALA A 457 -6.43 -26.67 -10.10
N PRO A 458 -6.90 -26.77 -11.36
CA PRO A 458 -6.07 -26.50 -12.53
C PRO A 458 -5.45 -25.10 -12.42
N PRO A 459 -4.20 -24.92 -12.91
CA PRO A 459 -3.52 -23.64 -12.84
C PRO A 459 -4.41 -22.55 -13.44
N VAL A 460 -4.48 -21.39 -12.78
CA VAL A 460 -5.21 -20.23 -13.30
C VAL A 460 -4.48 -19.77 -14.55
N ARG A 461 -4.97 -20.15 -15.74
CA ARG A 461 -4.37 -19.76 -17.03
C ARG A 461 -5.06 -18.53 -17.56
N VAL A 462 -4.31 -17.52 -17.99
CA VAL A 462 -4.89 -16.43 -18.80
C VAL A 462 -5.47 -17.05 -20.07
N PRO A 463 -6.74 -16.78 -20.43
CA PRO A 463 -7.35 -17.38 -21.60
C PRO A 463 -6.64 -16.91 -22.87
N GLU A 464 -6.47 -17.79 -23.86
CA GLU A 464 -5.90 -17.42 -25.17
C GLU A 464 -6.91 -16.70 -26.07
N ALA A 465 -8.18 -17.08 -25.93
CA ALA A 465 -9.32 -16.48 -26.60
C ALA A 465 -10.50 -16.35 -25.63
N VAL A 466 -11.36 -15.38 -25.89
CA VAL A 466 -12.57 -15.11 -25.12
C VAL A 466 -13.71 -14.85 -26.09
N THR A 467 -14.94 -15.18 -25.68
CA THR A 467 -16.14 -14.89 -26.47
C THR A 467 -16.77 -13.60 -25.95
N ASP A 468 -17.15 -12.68 -26.84
CA ASP A 468 -17.96 -11.52 -26.45
C ASP A 468 -19.46 -11.84 -26.34
N ALA A 469 -20.26 -10.85 -25.97
CA ALA A 469 -21.71 -11.02 -25.76
C ALA A 469 -22.46 -11.41 -27.04
N ASP A 470 -21.90 -11.11 -28.22
CA ASP A 470 -22.48 -11.40 -29.52
C ASP A 470 -22.02 -12.78 -30.07
N GLY A 471 -21.25 -13.53 -29.27
CA GLY A 471 -20.74 -14.85 -29.65
C GLY A 471 -19.46 -14.82 -30.49
N SER A 472 -18.85 -13.65 -30.70
CA SER A 472 -17.64 -13.50 -31.51
C SER A 472 -16.40 -13.90 -30.72
N GLN A 473 -15.49 -14.64 -31.37
CA GLN A 473 -14.21 -15.03 -30.77
C GLN A 473 -13.19 -13.90 -30.86
N LEU A 474 -12.64 -13.52 -29.71
CA LEU A 474 -11.62 -12.49 -29.56
C LEU A 474 -10.34 -13.10 -29.02
N ARG A 475 -9.20 -12.80 -29.65
CA ARG A 475 -7.90 -13.28 -29.18
C ARG A 475 -7.37 -12.38 -28.07
N VAL A 476 -6.87 -12.97 -26.98
CA VAL A 476 -6.20 -12.22 -25.91
C VAL A 476 -4.78 -11.87 -26.31
N CYS A 477 -4.54 -10.59 -26.60
CA CYS A 477 -3.23 -10.07 -26.99
C CYS A 477 -2.37 -9.78 -25.75
N ARG A 478 -2.95 -9.11 -24.75
CA ARG A 478 -2.28 -8.73 -23.50
C ARG A 478 -3.26 -8.82 -22.33
N ALA A 479 -2.76 -9.24 -21.17
CA ALA A 479 -3.51 -9.16 -19.92
C ALA A 479 -2.68 -8.45 -18.84
N TRP A 480 -3.32 -7.67 -17.99
CA TRP A 480 -2.65 -7.05 -16.85
C TRP A 480 -3.39 -7.38 -15.56
N PRO A 481 -2.70 -7.82 -14.51
CA PRO A 481 -3.33 -7.98 -13.21
C PRO A 481 -3.85 -6.63 -12.70
N THR A 482 -5.08 -6.63 -12.23
CA THR A 482 -5.77 -5.48 -11.64
C THR A 482 -6.43 -5.88 -10.32
N GLY A 483 -5.96 -5.34 -9.19
CA GLY A 483 -6.54 -5.66 -7.88
C GLY A 483 -6.43 -7.14 -7.51
N THR A 484 -7.39 -7.62 -6.72
CA THR A 484 -7.49 -8.97 -6.13
C THR A 484 -7.94 -10.03 -7.14
N GLY A 485 -7.07 -10.40 -8.08
CA GLY A 485 -7.27 -11.56 -8.97
C GLY A 485 -8.01 -11.28 -10.29
N ARG A 486 -8.24 -10.02 -10.67
CA ARG A 486 -8.83 -9.66 -11.97
C ARG A 486 -7.76 -9.37 -13.02
N LEU A 487 -8.11 -9.52 -14.28
CA LEU A 487 -7.27 -9.13 -15.41
C LEU A 487 -7.96 -8.03 -16.22
N ALA A 488 -7.25 -6.95 -16.51
CA ALA A 488 -7.60 -6.12 -17.65
C ALA A 488 -7.07 -6.80 -18.91
N LEU A 489 -7.92 -6.98 -19.92
CA LEU A 489 -7.57 -7.60 -21.19
C LEU A 489 -7.48 -6.53 -22.29
N GLU A 490 -6.48 -6.69 -23.14
CA GLU A 490 -6.49 -6.15 -24.50
C GLU A 490 -6.65 -7.32 -25.46
N LEU A 491 -7.63 -7.19 -26.33
CA LEU A 491 -8.14 -8.22 -27.20
C LEU A 491 -8.00 -7.75 -28.66
N ALA A 492 -7.94 -8.70 -29.58
CA ALA A 492 -8.08 -8.45 -31.01
C ALA A 492 -9.27 -9.24 -31.55
N ASP A 493 -10.13 -8.57 -32.33
CA ASP A 493 -11.18 -9.26 -33.08
C ASP A 493 -10.67 -9.84 -34.40
N ASP A 494 -11.56 -10.50 -35.14
CA ASP A 494 -11.33 -11.13 -36.44
C ASP A 494 -10.89 -10.12 -37.53
N GLN A 495 -11.33 -8.86 -37.40
CA GLN A 495 -10.94 -7.74 -38.24
C GLN A 495 -9.60 -7.10 -37.80
N GLY A 496 -8.98 -7.61 -36.73
CA GLY A 496 -7.73 -7.10 -36.17
C GLY A 496 -7.89 -5.79 -35.39
N ARG A 497 -9.11 -5.37 -35.07
CA ARG A 497 -9.37 -4.18 -34.24
C ARG A 497 -9.06 -4.48 -32.79
N VAL A 498 -8.49 -3.49 -32.10
CA VAL A 498 -8.17 -3.58 -30.68
C VAL A 498 -9.43 -3.36 -29.86
N ARG A 499 -9.70 -4.30 -28.95
CA ARG A 499 -10.82 -4.29 -28.00
C ARG A 499 -10.27 -4.36 -26.58
N ALA A 500 -11.05 -3.91 -25.60
CA ALA A 500 -10.69 -4.07 -24.19
C ALA A 500 -11.79 -4.80 -23.43
N GLY A 501 -11.37 -5.49 -22.38
CA GLY A 501 -12.29 -6.13 -21.45
C GLY A 501 -11.66 -6.33 -20.08
N GLU A 502 -12.42 -6.94 -19.19
CA GLU A 502 -11.92 -7.47 -17.94
C GLU A 502 -12.26 -8.95 -17.81
N ALA A 503 -11.35 -9.71 -17.22
CA ALA A 503 -11.57 -11.08 -16.81
C ALA A 503 -11.63 -11.13 -15.28
N MET A 504 -12.68 -11.75 -14.77
CA MET A 504 -12.86 -12.04 -13.36
C MET A 504 -12.88 -13.56 -13.16
N PRO A 505 -12.31 -14.07 -12.06
CA PRO A 505 -12.43 -15.48 -11.74
C PRO A 505 -13.90 -15.81 -11.43
N GLY A 506 -14.42 -16.81 -12.12
CA GLY A 506 -15.73 -17.40 -11.91
C GLY A 506 -15.73 -18.44 -10.77
N PRO A 507 -16.92 -18.92 -10.35
CA PRO A 507 -17.08 -19.84 -9.22
C PRO A 507 -16.39 -21.20 -9.43
N ASP A 508 -16.17 -21.60 -10.67
CA ASP A 508 -15.50 -22.83 -11.11
C ASP A 508 -14.03 -22.60 -11.54
N ARG A 509 -13.46 -21.42 -11.22
CA ARG A 509 -12.15 -20.95 -11.71
C ARG A 509 -12.08 -20.77 -13.24
N SER A 510 -13.20 -20.77 -13.95
CA SER A 510 -13.27 -20.22 -15.32
C SER A 510 -13.12 -18.71 -15.29
N TRP A 511 -12.87 -18.09 -16.43
CA TRP A 511 -12.90 -16.63 -16.54
C TRP A 511 -14.29 -16.17 -16.95
N THR A 512 -14.93 -15.39 -16.10
CA THR A 512 -16.03 -14.52 -16.55
C THR A 512 -15.40 -13.31 -17.21
N VAL A 513 -15.63 -13.15 -18.52
CA VAL A 513 -15.04 -12.08 -19.31
C VAL A 513 -16.12 -11.08 -19.70
N HIS A 514 -15.88 -9.81 -19.40
CA HIS A 514 -16.69 -8.69 -19.84
C HIS A 514 -15.91 -7.88 -20.86
N VAL A 515 -16.37 -7.86 -22.11
CA VAL A 515 -15.74 -7.11 -23.21
C VAL A 515 -16.52 -5.82 -23.43
N LEU A 516 -15.82 -4.69 -23.53
CA LEU A 516 -16.43 -3.41 -23.85
C LEU A 516 -16.83 -3.35 -25.34
N PRO A 517 -17.89 -2.62 -25.69
CA PRO A 517 -18.17 -2.26 -27.09
C PRO A 517 -16.93 -1.60 -27.73
N TYR A 518 -16.77 -1.78 -29.04
CA TYR A 518 -15.62 -1.22 -29.76
C TYR A 518 -15.61 0.31 -29.65
N GLY A 519 -14.49 0.87 -29.22
CA GLY A 519 -14.34 2.33 -29.07
C GLY A 519 -15.02 2.93 -27.85
N GLU A 520 -15.62 2.13 -26.96
CA GLU A 520 -16.27 2.62 -25.76
C GLU A 520 -15.49 2.24 -24.50
N ASP A 521 -15.38 3.19 -23.56
CA ASP A 521 -14.86 2.93 -22.22
C ASP A 521 -15.44 3.98 -21.25
N PRO A 522 -16.24 3.58 -20.25
CA PRO A 522 -16.88 4.51 -19.32
C PRO A 522 -15.92 5.42 -18.55
N ARG A 523 -14.64 5.04 -18.47
CA ARG A 523 -13.61 5.86 -17.81
C ARG A 523 -12.74 6.65 -18.78
N LEU A 524 -12.96 6.50 -20.10
CA LEU A 524 -12.28 7.24 -21.17
C LEU A 524 -13.35 7.87 -22.09
N PRO A 525 -14.12 8.87 -21.61
CA PRO A 525 -15.31 9.36 -22.30
C PRO A 525 -15.05 9.93 -23.70
N GLY A 526 -13.83 10.40 -23.99
CA GLY A 526 -13.45 10.89 -25.32
C GLY A 526 -13.15 9.80 -26.38
N LEU A 527 -13.06 8.53 -25.99
CA LEU A 527 -12.69 7.44 -26.89
C LEU A 527 -13.74 7.21 -27.99
N ALA A 528 -15.02 7.18 -27.62
CA ALA A 528 -16.12 6.88 -28.53
C ALA A 528 -16.22 7.92 -29.66
N ALA A 529 -16.06 9.20 -29.32
CA ALA A 529 -16.06 10.28 -30.29
C ALA A 529 -14.91 10.15 -31.30
N ALA A 530 -13.71 9.76 -30.85
CA ALA A 530 -12.56 9.60 -31.74
C ALA A 530 -12.75 8.44 -32.72
N VAL A 531 -13.35 7.34 -32.28
CA VAL A 531 -13.65 6.19 -33.15
C VAL A 531 -14.77 6.52 -34.14
N ALA A 532 -15.78 7.28 -33.71
CA ALA A 532 -16.83 7.78 -34.61
C ALA A 532 -16.27 8.69 -35.72
N ASP A 533 -15.18 9.41 -35.46
CA ASP A 533 -14.44 10.22 -36.43
C ASP A 533 -13.36 9.44 -37.19
N ASN A 534 -13.61 8.16 -37.48
CA ASN A 534 -12.71 7.24 -38.20
C ASN A 534 -11.35 7.01 -37.52
N GLY A 535 -11.23 7.26 -36.21
CA GLY A 535 -10.04 6.93 -35.44
C GLY A 535 -9.88 5.42 -35.23
N ARG A 536 -8.65 4.92 -35.40
CA ARG A 536 -8.29 3.51 -35.20
C ARG A 536 -7.68 3.31 -33.83
N VAL A 537 -8.31 2.48 -32.99
CA VAL A 537 -7.74 2.12 -31.68
C VAL A 537 -6.52 1.21 -31.88
N VAL A 538 -5.35 1.66 -31.41
CA VAL A 538 -4.09 0.89 -31.50
C VAL A 538 -3.65 0.28 -30.17
N VAL A 539 -4.15 0.83 -29.06
CA VAL A 539 -3.95 0.30 -27.70
C VAL A 539 -5.22 0.55 -26.91
N HIS A 540 -5.69 -0.45 -26.16
CA HIS A 540 -6.80 -0.25 -25.22
C HIS A 540 -6.60 -1.11 -23.97
N ARG A 541 -6.25 -0.45 -22.87
CA ARG A 541 -6.21 -1.06 -21.55
C ARG A 541 -7.44 -0.62 -20.76
N HIS A 542 -8.36 -1.56 -20.59
CA HIS A 542 -9.63 -1.40 -19.88
C HIS A 542 -9.53 -0.43 -18.69
N HIS A 543 -10.35 0.63 -18.70
CA HIS A 543 -10.49 1.61 -17.62
C HIS A 543 -9.21 2.40 -17.26
N ARG A 544 -8.14 2.29 -18.05
CA ARG A 544 -6.83 2.88 -17.75
C ARG A 544 -6.38 3.86 -18.82
N ARG A 545 -6.30 3.39 -20.07
CA ARG A 545 -5.87 4.20 -21.20
C ARG A 545 -6.26 3.59 -22.54
N ALA A 546 -6.42 4.42 -23.55
CA ALA A 546 -6.50 4.02 -24.95
C ALA A 546 -5.65 4.96 -25.80
N VAL A 547 -5.12 4.45 -26.92
CA VAL A 547 -4.43 5.28 -27.92
C VAL A 547 -5.16 5.08 -29.24
N VAL A 548 -5.55 6.19 -29.85
CA VAL A 548 -6.25 6.24 -31.13
C VAL A 548 -5.33 6.87 -32.16
N GLU A 549 -5.06 6.15 -33.23
CA GLU A 549 -4.47 6.71 -34.43
C GLU A 549 -5.57 7.39 -35.25
N THR A 550 -5.28 8.60 -35.70
CA THR A 550 -6.13 9.32 -36.67
C THR A 550 -5.30 9.64 -37.90
N ARG A 551 -5.84 10.40 -38.84
CA ARG A 551 -5.16 10.72 -40.11
C ARG A 551 -3.80 11.42 -39.92
N ASP A 552 -3.66 12.27 -38.91
CA ASP A 552 -2.52 13.18 -38.74
C ASP A 552 -1.93 13.23 -37.32
N ARG A 553 -2.49 12.49 -36.36
CA ARG A 553 -2.04 12.48 -34.95
C ARG A 553 -2.37 11.17 -34.23
N TYR A 554 -1.71 10.94 -33.11
CA TYR A 554 -2.08 9.93 -32.12
C TYR A 554 -2.69 10.60 -30.88
N VAL A 555 -3.86 10.14 -30.45
CA VAL A 555 -4.57 10.67 -29.28
C VAL A 555 -4.56 9.65 -28.15
N LYS A 556 -3.94 10.02 -27.03
CA LYS A 556 -3.80 9.19 -25.83
C LYS A 556 -4.87 9.57 -24.82
N TYR A 557 -5.91 8.76 -24.71
CA TYR A 557 -6.97 8.88 -23.72
C TYR A 557 -6.56 8.24 -22.40
N LEU A 558 -6.78 8.94 -21.30
CA LEU A 558 -6.33 8.58 -19.96
C LEU A 558 -7.47 8.79 -18.95
N ALA A 559 -7.46 8.03 -17.87
CA ALA A 559 -8.32 8.34 -16.73
C ALA A 559 -8.05 9.77 -16.21
N ARG A 560 -9.10 10.50 -15.83
CA ARG A 560 -9.06 11.93 -15.45
C ARG A 560 -7.89 12.27 -14.50
N GLY A 561 -7.22 13.38 -14.79
CA GLY A 561 -6.15 13.95 -13.97
C GLY A 561 -4.74 13.40 -14.26
N ARG A 562 -4.59 12.54 -15.27
CA ARG A 562 -3.27 12.01 -15.69
C ARG A 562 -2.71 12.65 -16.97
N ALA A 563 -3.58 13.17 -17.83
CA ALA A 563 -3.19 13.69 -19.14
C ALA A 563 -2.29 14.93 -19.04
N VAL A 564 -2.58 15.84 -18.11
CA VAL A 564 -1.79 17.06 -17.89
C VAL A 564 -0.31 16.73 -17.62
N ARG A 565 -0.04 15.81 -16.68
CA ARG A 565 1.35 15.43 -16.35
C ARG A 565 2.08 14.77 -17.53
N VAL A 566 1.37 13.96 -18.32
CA VAL A 566 1.92 13.34 -19.53
C VAL A 566 2.29 14.39 -20.58
N ALA A 567 1.40 15.36 -20.79
CA ALA A 567 1.63 16.47 -21.71
C ALA A 567 2.81 17.34 -21.26
N GLU A 568 2.87 17.72 -19.99
CA GLU A 568 3.97 18.51 -19.41
C GLU A 568 5.33 17.81 -19.58
N LEU A 569 5.43 16.54 -19.19
CA LEU A 569 6.68 15.77 -19.32
C LEU A 569 7.10 15.62 -20.79
N SER A 570 6.15 15.29 -21.66
CA SER A 570 6.43 15.13 -23.09
C SER A 570 6.84 16.44 -23.74
N ALA A 571 6.23 17.56 -23.35
CA ALA A 571 6.59 18.88 -23.86
C ALA A 571 7.98 19.32 -23.39
N ALA A 572 8.33 19.09 -22.12
CA ALA A 572 9.67 19.37 -21.59
C ALA A 572 10.77 18.59 -22.34
N LEU A 573 10.53 17.30 -22.56
CA LEU A 573 11.52 16.43 -23.20
C LEU A 573 11.55 16.52 -24.72
N HIS A 574 10.55 17.16 -25.34
CA HIS A 574 10.55 17.43 -26.77
C HIS A 574 11.77 18.26 -27.20
N GLY A 575 12.02 19.39 -26.52
CA GLY A 575 13.14 20.26 -26.84
C GLY A 575 14.50 19.58 -26.62
N GLN A 576 14.63 18.84 -25.52
CA GLN A 576 15.87 18.13 -25.18
C GLN A 576 16.16 16.99 -26.17
N GLY A 577 15.15 16.21 -26.54
CA GLY A 577 15.32 15.14 -27.53
C GLY A 577 15.66 15.67 -28.93
N LEU A 578 15.03 16.78 -29.36
CA LEU A 578 15.40 17.45 -30.61
C LEU A 578 16.84 17.97 -30.57
N ALA A 579 17.25 18.60 -29.47
CA ALA A 579 18.63 19.08 -29.29
C ALA A 579 19.66 17.95 -29.32
N ALA A 580 19.29 16.77 -28.80
CA ALA A 580 20.10 15.55 -28.89
C ALA A 580 20.07 14.90 -30.28
N GLY A 581 19.23 15.37 -31.21
CA GLY A 581 19.12 14.90 -32.59
C GLY A 581 18.05 13.84 -32.84
N PHE A 582 17.24 13.47 -31.84
CA PHE A 582 16.09 12.59 -32.03
C PHE A 582 14.92 13.35 -32.67
N ALA A 583 14.09 12.65 -33.46
CA ALA A 583 12.72 13.10 -33.69
C ALA A 583 11.87 12.76 -32.46
N VAL A 584 11.14 13.73 -31.91
CA VAL A 584 10.26 13.51 -30.74
C VAL A 584 8.85 14.00 -31.07
N PRO A 585 7.77 13.31 -30.69
CA PRO A 585 6.42 13.78 -30.96
C PRO A 585 6.19 15.15 -30.31
N VAL A 586 5.57 16.07 -31.05
CA VAL A 586 5.08 17.35 -30.52
C VAL A 586 3.76 17.10 -29.80
N VAL A 587 3.58 17.67 -28.61
CA VAL A 587 2.26 17.75 -27.97
C VAL A 587 1.44 18.82 -28.71
N LEU A 588 0.47 18.38 -29.51
CA LEU A 588 -0.40 19.26 -30.30
C LEU A 588 -1.47 19.94 -29.44
N GLY A 589 -1.88 19.29 -28.35
CA GLY A 589 -2.87 19.78 -27.41
C GLY A 589 -3.17 18.74 -26.32
N HIS A 590 -3.76 19.17 -25.21
CA HIS A 590 -4.23 18.26 -24.16
C HIS A 590 -5.43 18.83 -23.40
N THR A 591 -6.17 17.94 -22.76
CA THR A 591 -7.25 18.23 -21.80
C THR A 591 -6.96 17.51 -20.48
N GLU A 592 -7.94 17.40 -19.57
CA GLU A 592 -7.79 16.61 -18.33
C GLU A 592 -7.72 15.09 -18.57
N ASP A 593 -8.18 14.61 -19.73
CA ASP A 593 -8.40 13.20 -20.03
C ASP A 593 -7.81 12.73 -21.38
N ARG A 594 -7.19 13.62 -22.18
CA ARG A 594 -6.44 13.24 -23.38
C ARG A 594 -5.21 14.10 -23.65
N VAL A 595 -4.26 13.54 -24.39
CA VAL A 595 -3.10 14.23 -24.96
C VAL A 595 -2.98 13.87 -26.44
N GLU A 596 -2.78 14.86 -27.30
CA GLU A 596 -2.63 14.70 -28.74
C GLU A 596 -1.16 14.85 -29.14
N PHE A 597 -0.63 13.90 -29.90
CA PHE A 597 0.76 13.85 -30.33
C PHE A 597 0.87 13.86 -31.86
N SER A 598 1.86 14.56 -32.40
CA SER A 598 2.22 14.48 -33.82
C SER A 598 2.68 13.08 -34.20
N VAL A 599 2.47 12.70 -35.46
CA VAL A 599 2.99 11.43 -36.01
C VAL A 599 4.50 11.55 -36.25
N LEU A 600 5.26 10.54 -35.86
CA LEU A 600 6.65 10.39 -36.26
C LEU A 600 6.77 9.41 -37.45
N PRO A 601 7.63 9.68 -38.43
CA PRO A 601 7.86 8.77 -39.55
C PRO A 601 8.70 7.55 -39.12
N GLY A 602 8.65 6.50 -39.94
CA GLY A 602 9.53 5.33 -39.81
C GLY A 602 8.87 4.13 -39.16
N ARG A 603 9.69 3.08 -38.95
CA ARG A 603 9.29 1.80 -38.34
C ARG A 603 10.01 1.60 -37.03
N SER A 604 9.36 0.91 -36.08
CA SER A 604 10.01 0.63 -34.81
C SER A 604 11.21 -0.31 -35.00
N LEU A 605 12.24 -0.18 -34.15
CA LEU A 605 13.39 -1.09 -34.16
C LEU A 605 12.93 -2.55 -33.99
N HIS A 606 11.88 -2.76 -33.19
CA HIS A 606 11.16 -4.04 -33.09
C HIS A 606 10.68 -4.59 -34.44
N GLU A 607 10.01 -3.75 -35.24
CA GLU A 607 9.46 -4.14 -36.54
C GLU A 607 10.56 -4.37 -37.57
N LEU A 608 11.61 -3.55 -37.57
CA LEU A 608 12.78 -3.73 -38.43
C LEU A 608 13.44 -5.09 -38.16
N GLY A 609 13.67 -5.42 -36.89
CA GLY A 609 14.23 -6.71 -36.48
C GLY A 609 13.33 -7.88 -36.87
N ALA A 610 12.04 -7.80 -36.55
CA ALA A 610 11.08 -8.88 -36.83
C ALA A 610 10.84 -9.14 -38.33
N LYS A 611 11.00 -8.12 -39.19
CA LYS A 611 10.88 -8.24 -40.64
C LYS A 611 12.23 -8.53 -41.33
N GLY A 612 13.32 -8.63 -40.58
CA GLY A 612 14.65 -8.91 -41.13
C GLY A 612 15.26 -7.75 -41.93
N HIS A 613 14.87 -6.49 -41.66
CA HIS A 613 15.48 -5.31 -42.25
C HIS A 613 16.83 -5.00 -41.56
N ALA A 614 17.81 -5.87 -41.79
CA ALA A 614 19.07 -5.91 -41.06
C ALA A 614 19.88 -4.61 -41.17
N ASP A 615 19.97 -4.01 -42.36
CA ASP A 615 20.77 -2.80 -42.58
C ASP A 615 20.16 -1.60 -41.84
N ASP A 616 18.86 -1.38 -41.99
CA ASP A 616 18.13 -0.32 -41.28
C ASP A 616 18.18 -0.53 -39.75
N TYR A 617 18.09 -1.77 -39.28
CA TYR A 617 18.20 -2.08 -37.86
C TYR A 617 19.59 -1.71 -37.31
N ARG A 618 20.67 -2.12 -37.99
CA ARG A 618 22.05 -1.78 -37.59
C ARG A 618 22.30 -0.28 -37.67
N ALA A 619 21.79 0.38 -38.70
CA ALA A 619 21.85 1.83 -38.84
C ALA A 619 21.13 2.52 -37.67
N ALA A 620 19.93 2.07 -37.30
CA ALA A 620 19.17 2.60 -36.17
C ALA A 620 19.91 2.41 -34.83
N CYS A 621 20.50 1.23 -34.57
CA CYS A 621 21.34 0.98 -33.40
C CYS A 621 22.55 1.94 -33.36
N GLY A 622 23.22 2.13 -34.50
CA GLY A 622 24.34 3.06 -34.63
C GLY A 622 23.95 4.54 -34.41
N HIS A 623 22.76 4.96 -34.85
CA HIS A 623 22.22 6.28 -34.54
C HIS A 623 21.91 6.40 -33.05
N TRP A 624 21.21 5.43 -32.46
CA TRP A 624 20.88 5.45 -31.04
C TRP A 624 22.14 5.58 -30.17
N ALA A 625 23.20 4.82 -30.49
CA ALA A 625 24.46 4.88 -29.74
C ALA A 625 25.13 6.26 -29.77
N LYS A 626 24.92 7.04 -30.83
CA LYS A 626 25.44 8.41 -30.95
C LYS A 626 24.56 9.43 -30.24
N LEU A 627 23.24 9.29 -30.34
CA LEU A 627 22.29 10.31 -29.88
C LEU A 627 21.93 10.16 -28.40
N TRP A 628 21.86 8.92 -27.89
CA TRP A 628 21.41 8.67 -26.51
C TRP A 628 22.30 9.31 -25.44
N PRO A 629 23.64 9.23 -25.51
CA PRO A 629 24.49 9.88 -24.51
C PRO A 629 24.26 11.38 -24.42
N VAL A 630 23.99 12.04 -25.56
CA VAL A 630 23.71 13.48 -25.61
C VAL A 630 22.43 13.82 -24.84
N LEU A 631 21.35 13.05 -25.06
CA LEU A 631 20.11 13.23 -24.32
C LEU A 631 20.27 12.92 -22.83
N ALA A 632 20.86 11.77 -22.50
CA ALA A 632 21.01 11.31 -21.12
C ALA A 632 21.84 12.27 -20.25
N THR A 633 22.84 12.93 -20.84
CA THR A 633 23.74 13.88 -20.15
C THR A 633 23.35 15.34 -20.27
N THR A 634 22.23 15.64 -20.93
CA THR A 634 21.74 17.02 -21.06
C THR A 634 21.57 17.62 -19.67
N VAL A 635 22.27 18.73 -19.39
CA VAL A 635 22.12 19.48 -18.14
C VAL A 635 20.70 20.07 -18.14
N PRO A 636 19.82 19.65 -17.22
CA PRO A 636 18.46 20.16 -17.24
C PRO A 636 18.48 21.68 -17.01
N GLY A 637 17.61 22.41 -17.72
CA GLY A 637 17.09 23.66 -17.16
C GLY A 637 16.29 23.34 -15.88
N ASP A 638 15.74 24.34 -15.19
CA ASP A 638 14.88 24.17 -13.98
C ASP A 638 13.59 23.31 -14.19
N GLU A 639 13.51 22.51 -15.25
CA GLU A 639 12.44 21.58 -15.58
C GLU A 639 12.41 20.37 -14.62
N GLN A 640 11.33 20.29 -13.85
CA GLN A 640 11.11 19.40 -12.71
C GLN A 640 10.83 17.93 -13.12
N LEU A 641 11.79 17.24 -13.77
CA LEU A 641 11.69 15.78 -13.90
C LEU A 641 11.74 15.13 -12.51
N PRO A 642 10.86 14.15 -12.23
CA PRO A 642 10.88 13.44 -10.96
C PRO A 642 12.18 12.63 -10.81
N GLU A 643 12.59 12.35 -9.58
CA GLU A 643 13.70 11.40 -9.32
C GLU A 643 13.16 9.97 -9.27
N HIS A 644 13.90 9.01 -9.82
CA HIS A 644 13.62 7.57 -9.70
C HIS A 644 14.87 6.86 -9.20
N THR A 645 14.81 6.36 -7.97
CA THR A 645 15.97 5.77 -7.29
C THR A 645 16.02 4.24 -7.41
N ALA A 646 17.12 3.63 -6.98
CA ALA A 646 17.24 2.18 -6.83
C ALA A 646 16.13 1.60 -5.91
N GLU A 647 15.75 2.31 -4.86
CA GLU A 647 14.63 1.94 -3.98
C GLU A 647 13.28 1.99 -4.70
N ASP A 648 13.07 2.94 -5.63
CA ASP A 648 11.87 2.98 -6.46
C ASP A 648 11.78 1.77 -7.40
N GLU A 649 12.92 1.34 -7.95
CA GLU A 649 12.98 0.12 -8.77
C GLU A 649 12.72 -1.13 -7.92
N ALA A 650 13.35 -1.26 -6.75
CA ALA A 650 13.08 -2.35 -5.81
C ALA A 650 11.59 -2.43 -5.42
N ARG A 651 10.97 -1.27 -5.12
CA ARG A 651 9.51 -1.18 -4.88
C ARG A 651 8.68 -1.63 -6.09
N THR A 652 9.16 -1.39 -7.30
CA THR A 652 8.51 -1.81 -8.54
C THR A 652 8.58 -3.33 -8.71
N LEU A 653 9.72 -3.95 -8.41
CA LEU A 653 9.89 -5.41 -8.42
C LEU A 653 8.96 -6.10 -7.43
N SER A 654 8.96 -5.68 -6.15
CA SER A 654 8.08 -6.28 -5.14
C SER A 654 6.60 -6.17 -5.52
N ARG A 655 6.20 -5.06 -6.16
CA ARG A 655 4.82 -4.88 -6.64
C ARG A 655 4.47 -5.86 -7.76
N TRP A 656 5.41 -6.16 -8.67
CA TRP A 656 5.19 -7.13 -9.75
C TRP A 656 5.20 -8.57 -9.24
N ALA A 657 6.10 -8.91 -8.32
CA ALA A 657 6.12 -10.21 -7.65
C ALA A 657 4.79 -10.51 -6.96
N GLY A 658 4.33 -9.62 -6.07
CA GLY A 658 3.06 -9.81 -5.36
C GLY A 658 1.83 -9.83 -6.30
N ARG A 659 1.91 -9.21 -7.48
CA ARG A 659 0.86 -9.32 -8.51
C ARG A 659 0.85 -10.68 -9.18
N LEU A 660 2.02 -11.28 -9.43
CA LEU A 660 2.11 -12.61 -10.03
C LEU A 660 1.68 -13.69 -9.02
N GLU A 661 2.04 -13.54 -7.74
CA GLU A 661 1.65 -14.47 -6.66
C GLU A 661 0.13 -14.58 -6.47
N ALA A 662 -0.62 -13.52 -6.81
CA ALA A 662 -2.08 -13.57 -6.81
C ALA A 662 -2.67 -14.51 -7.89
N PHE A 663 -1.84 -15.09 -8.77
CA PHE A 663 -2.23 -16.00 -9.85
C PHE A 663 -1.33 -17.24 -9.86
N PRO A 664 -1.50 -18.15 -8.88
CA PRO A 664 -0.65 -19.33 -8.75
C PRO A 664 -0.76 -20.24 -9.98
N GLY A 665 0.38 -20.78 -10.42
CA GLY A 665 0.49 -21.68 -11.57
C GLY A 665 0.58 -20.98 -12.94
N LEU A 666 0.69 -19.64 -12.99
CA LEU A 666 1.02 -18.96 -14.25
C LEU A 666 2.44 -19.27 -14.72
N LEU A 667 3.39 -19.36 -13.80
CA LEU A 667 4.75 -19.85 -14.03
C LEU A 667 4.95 -21.14 -13.23
N ASP A 668 5.83 -21.99 -13.72
CA ASP A 668 6.23 -23.27 -13.12
C ASP A 668 7.32 -22.99 -12.06
N ALA A 669 6.95 -22.23 -11.03
CA ALA A 669 7.82 -21.87 -9.91
C ALA A 669 7.11 -22.17 -8.59
N HIS A 670 7.87 -22.62 -7.58
CA HIS A 670 7.34 -22.80 -6.24
C HIS A 670 6.81 -21.45 -5.69
N PRO A 671 5.70 -21.45 -4.92
CA PRO A 671 5.23 -20.25 -4.23
C PRO A 671 6.37 -19.57 -3.44
N GLY A 672 6.45 -18.24 -3.53
CA GLY A 672 7.48 -17.43 -2.85
C GLY A 672 8.82 -17.26 -3.60
N VAL A 673 9.10 -18.05 -4.65
CA VAL A 673 10.38 -17.92 -5.41
C VAL A 673 10.51 -16.55 -6.07
N VAL A 674 9.43 -16.07 -6.70
CA VAL A 674 9.43 -14.78 -7.39
C VAL A 674 9.60 -13.61 -6.41
N ASP A 675 8.95 -13.68 -5.25
CA ASP A 675 9.11 -12.67 -4.19
C ASP A 675 10.52 -12.69 -3.59
N HIS A 676 11.09 -13.88 -3.35
CA HIS A 676 12.47 -14.03 -2.91
C HIS A 676 13.46 -13.38 -3.89
N LEU A 677 13.30 -13.64 -5.19
CA LEU A 677 14.13 -13.02 -6.23
C LEU A 677 13.94 -11.50 -6.27
N ALA A 678 12.69 -11.01 -6.15
CA ALA A 678 12.42 -9.58 -6.11
C ALA A 678 13.08 -8.89 -4.92
N ARG A 679 13.11 -9.56 -3.76
CA ARG A 679 13.75 -9.07 -2.54
C ARG A 679 15.28 -9.08 -2.70
N ARG A 680 15.88 -10.20 -3.12
CA ARG A 680 17.34 -10.30 -3.35
C ARG A 680 17.82 -9.21 -4.30
N ILE A 681 17.22 -9.12 -5.49
CA ILE A 681 17.60 -8.13 -6.50
C ILE A 681 17.35 -6.70 -5.99
N GLY A 682 16.27 -6.47 -5.24
CA GLY A 682 15.99 -5.19 -4.62
C GLY A 682 17.03 -4.79 -3.57
N GLU A 683 17.52 -5.73 -2.77
CA GLU A 683 18.61 -5.53 -1.82
C GLU A 683 19.93 -5.24 -2.55
N ASP A 684 20.24 -5.99 -3.60
CA ASP A 684 21.43 -5.78 -4.43
C ASP A 684 21.44 -4.38 -5.07
N LEU A 685 20.28 -3.91 -5.57
CA LEU A 685 20.10 -2.56 -6.09
C LEU A 685 20.41 -1.48 -5.03
N VAL A 686 19.96 -1.67 -3.79
CA VAL A 686 20.13 -0.67 -2.72
C VAL A 686 21.51 -0.73 -2.08
N ALA A 687 22.11 -1.92 -1.99
CA ALA A 687 23.38 -2.14 -1.31
C ALA A 687 24.58 -1.60 -2.09
N LEU A 688 24.52 -1.64 -3.42
CA LEU A 688 25.59 -1.08 -4.25
C LEU A 688 25.61 0.46 -4.08
N PRO A 689 26.77 1.09 -3.81
CA PRO A 689 26.84 2.54 -3.66
C PRO A 689 26.57 3.23 -5.00
N GLY A 690 25.57 4.10 -5.05
CA GLY A 690 25.32 4.96 -6.21
C GLY A 690 26.44 5.97 -6.39
N ARG A 691 27.02 6.09 -7.59
CA ARG A 691 27.98 7.16 -7.87
C ARG A 691 27.25 8.50 -7.79
N ARG A 692 27.76 9.45 -7.00
CA ARG A 692 27.20 10.81 -6.83
C ARG A 692 27.05 11.61 -8.14
N ARG A 693 27.65 11.12 -9.25
CA ARG A 693 27.56 11.68 -10.62
C ARG A 693 26.49 11.02 -11.51
N ALA A 694 25.81 9.95 -11.07
CA ALA A 694 24.85 9.17 -11.87
C ALA A 694 23.44 9.79 -11.93
N ARG A 695 23.35 11.09 -12.23
CA ARG A 695 22.06 11.77 -12.48
C ARG A 695 21.94 12.06 -13.97
N THR A 696 21.28 11.16 -14.68
CA THR A 696 21.00 11.28 -16.11
C THR A 696 19.50 11.39 -16.35
N VAL A 697 19.12 11.93 -17.51
CA VAL A 697 17.74 11.84 -18.00
C VAL A 697 17.46 10.38 -18.38
N LEU A 698 16.49 9.78 -17.69
CA LEU A 698 15.98 8.45 -17.96
C LEU A 698 14.65 8.54 -18.70
N HIS A 699 14.45 7.62 -19.63
CA HIS A 699 13.17 7.31 -20.24
C HIS A 699 12.36 6.33 -19.36
N ARG A 700 13.02 5.37 -18.71
CA ARG A 700 12.47 4.32 -17.83
C ARG A 700 11.62 3.22 -18.45
N ASP A 701 11.05 3.45 -19.63
CA ASP A 701 10.42 2.40 -20.45
C ASP A 701 11.15 2.20 -21.79
N LEU A 702 12.49 2.38 -21.80
CA LEU A 702 13.29 2.34 -23.03
C LEU A 702 13.34 0.90 -23.56
N HIS A 703 12.79 0.68 -24.75
CA HIS A 703 12.85 -0.61 -25.44
C HIS A 703 12.69 -0.45 -26.96
N ASP A 704 12.95 -1.52 -27.69
CA ASP A 704 12.90 -1.61 -29.16
C ASP A 704 11.65 -1.05 -29.86
N LYS A 705 10.49 -1.01 -29.19
CA LYS A 705 9.27 -0.38 -29.75
C LYS A 705 9.19 1.15 -29.61
N GLN A 706 10.02 1.78 -28.77
CA GLN A 706 10.03 3.24 -28.59
C GLN A 706 10.97 3.96 -29.54
N LEU A 707 11.78 3.21 -30.30
CA LEU A 707 12.74 3.73 -31.27
C LEU A 707 12.17 3.54 -32.68
N LEU A 708 11.91 4.63 -33.40
CA LEU A 708 11.40 4.62 -34.77
C LEU A 708 12.50 5.06 -35.74
N PHE A 709 12.77 4.30 -36.79
CA PHE A 709 13.76 4.70 -37.79
C PHE A 709 13.12 4.77 -39.18
N ASN A 710 13.38 5.86 -39.89
CA ASN A 710 12.83 6.10 -41.23
C ASN A 710 13.87 5.95 -42.36
N GLY A 711 15.09 5.51 -42.04
CA GLY A 711 16.22 5.42 -42.97
C GLY A 711 17.27 6.53 -42.77
N GLU A 712 16.87 7.66 -42.18
CA GLU A 712 17.73 8.84 -42.00
C GLU A 712 17.77 9.33 -40.55
N GLN A 713 16.61 9.41 -39.89
CA GLN A 713 16.45 9.95 -38.55
C GLN A 713 15.86 8.91 -37.60
N LEU A 714 16.33 8.95 -36.35
CA LEU A 714 15.81 8.13 -35.26
C LEU A 714 14.83 8.94 -34.41
N GLY A 715 13.61 8.44 -34.29
CA GLY A 715 12.56 8.95 -33.43
C GLY A 715 12.50 8.22 -32.08
N LEU A 716 12.10 8.95 -31.04
CA LEU A 716 11.93 8.44 -29.68
C LEU A 716 10.53 8.77 -29.16
N LEU A 717 9.81 7.76 -28.69
CA LEU A 717 8.41 7.84 -28.24
C LEU A 717 8.29 7.71 -26.71
N ASP A 718 7.15 8.14 -26.16
CA ASP A 718 6.61 7.76 -24.82
C ASP A 718 7.43 8.17 -23.57
N PHE A 719 7.67 9.47 -23.40
CA PHE A 719 8.31 10.06 -22.21
C PHE A 719 7.43 10.11 -20.93
N ASP A 720 6.34 9.34 -20.87
CA ASP A 720 5.40 9.30 -19.72
C ASP A 720 6.08 9.03 -18.36
N THR A 721 7.14 8.24 -18.40
CA THR A 721 7.85 7.76 -17.21
C THR A 721 9.18 8.44 -16.97
N ALA A 722 9.50 9.46 -17.77
CA ALA A 722 10.82 10.06 -17.73
C ALA A 722 11.13 10.69 -16.36
N ALA A 723 12.40 10.55 -15.95
CA ALA A 723 12.85 10.88 -14.62
C ALA A 723 14.37 11.15 -14.61
N HIS A 724 14.88 11.67 -13.52
CA HIS A 724 16.30 11.61 -13.22
C HIS A 724 16.65 10.30 -12.52
N GLY A 725 17.77 9.68 -12.90
CA GLY A 725 18.30 8.52 -12.19
C GLY A 725 19.54 7.90 -12.83
N GLU A 726 19.81 6.67 -12.44
CA GLU A 726 20.98 5.87 -12.82
C GLU A 726 20.86 5.39 -14.28
N PRO A 727 21.81 5.73 -15.19
CA PRO A 727 21.71 5.42 -16.62
C PRO A 727 21.62 3.91 -16.91
N GLU A 728 22.16 3.09 -16.02
CA GLU A 728 22.15 1.63 -16.10
C GLU A 728 20.75 1.05 -16.27
N LEU A 729 19.72 1.73 -15.74
CA LEU A 729 18.33 1.27 -15.84
C LEU A 729 17.87 1.17 -17.30
N ASP A 730 18.08 2.20 -18.11
CA ASP A 730 17.60 2.22 -19.49
C ASP A 730 18.45 1.32 -20.40
N LEU A 731 19.75 1.22 -20.12
CA LEU A 731 20.67 0.31 -20.82
C LEU A 731 20.30 -1.16 -20.56
N ALA A 732 20.02 -1.49 -19.30
CA ALA A 732 19.53 -2.81 -18.91
C ALA A 732 18.17 -3.12 -19.54
N ASN A 733 17.24 -2.15 -19.51
CA ASN A 733 15.93 -2.27 -20.13
C ASN A 733 16.05 -2.64 -21.61
N LEU A 734 16.82 -1.87 -22.38
CA LEU A 734 16.98 -2.14 -23.81
C LEU A 734 17.62 -3.51 -24.06
N THR A 735 18.73 -3.82 -23.35
CA THR A 735 19.45 -5.11 -23.47
C THR A 735 18.52 -6.30 -23.25
N VAL A 736 17.80 -6.32 -22.14
CA VAL A 736 16.94 -7.45 -21.77
C VAL A 736 15.70 -7.53 -22.68
N HIS A 737 15.22 -6.40 -23.20
CA HIS A 737 14.17 -6.43 -24.21
C HIS A 737 14.63 -7.07 -25.53
N LEU A 738 15.90 -6.89 -25.94
CA LEU A 738 16.46 -7.57 -27.10
C LEU A 738 16.63 -9.07 -26.86
N GLU A 739 17.10 -9.47 -25.66
CA GLU A 739 17.11 -10.89 -25.23
C GLU A 739 15.72 -11.52 -25.31
N LEU A 740 14.71 -10.80 -24.80
CA LEU A 740 13.32 -11.22 -24.88
C LEU A 740 12.90 -11.42 -26.35
N ARG A 741 13.28 -10.55 -27.29
CA ARG A 741 12.89 -10.71 -28.71
C ARG A 741 13.50 -11.95 -29.35
N VAL A 742 14.76 -12.25 -29.05
CA VAL A 742 15.40 -13.49 -29.51
C VAL A 742 14.67 -14.71 -28.93
N ALA A 743 14.36 -14.70 -27.64
CA ALA A 743 13.61 -15.79 -27.00
C ALA A 743 12.18 -15.94 -27.55
N GLN A 744 11.59 -14.89 -28.10
CA GLN A 744 10.31 -14.92 -28.80
C GLN A 744 10.41 -15.38 -30.27
N GLY A 745 11.63 -15.55 -30.81
CA GLY A 745 11.87 -15.79 -32.23
C GLY A 745 11.54 -14.58 -33.12
N LEU A 746 11.56 -13.37 -32.57
CA LEU A 746 11.23 -12.11 -33.25
C LEU A 746 12.47 -11.27 -33.62
N LEU A 747 13.66 -11.72 -33.21
CA LEU A 747 14.91 -11.04 -33.53
C LEU A 747 15.98 -12.08 -33.81
N ASP A 748 16.72 -11.88 -34.89
CA ASP A 748 17.87 -12.71 -35.22
C ASP A 748 19.02 -12.45 -34.21
N PRO A 749 19.71 -13.49 -33.69
CA PRO A 749 20.83 -13.31 -32.77
C PRO A 749 21.93 -12.37 -33.27
N SER A 750 22.18 -12.29 -34.57
CA SER A 750 23.17 -11.37 -35.14
C SER A 750 22.74 -9.89 -35.07
N LEU A 751 21.43 -9.63 -35.05
CA LEU A 751 20.87 -8.29 -34.83
C LEU A 751 20.78 -7.95 -33.34
N GLN A 752 20.56 -8.96 -32.48
CA GLN A 752 20.73 -8.79 -31.04
C GLN A 752 22.16 -8.35 -30.70
N ALA A 753 23.17 -8.99 -31.30
CA ALA A 753 24.57 -8.64 -31.11
C ALA A 753 24.84 -7.17 -31.49
N ALA A 754 24.32 -6.70 -32.63
CA ALA A 754 24.44 -5.30 -33.04
C ALA A 754 23.77 -4.32 -32.03
N GLY A 755 22.63 -4.70 -31.46
CA GLY A 755 21.97 -3.92 -30.41
C GLY A 755 22.76 -3.90 -29.10
N HIS A 756 23.35 -5.04 -28.70
CA HIS A 756 24.20 -5.13 -27.51
C HIS A 756 25.50 -4.34 -27.69
N GLU A 757 26.11 -4.35 -28.88
CA GLU A 757 27.27 -3.51 -29.22
C GLU A 757 26.93 -2.03 -29.08
N ALA A 758 25.76 -1.60 -29.55
CA ALA A 758 25.29 -0.23 -29.38
C ALA A 758 25.09 0.13 -27.90
N VAL A 759 24.47 -0.75 -27.09
CA VAL A 759 24.33 -0.54 -25.64
C VAL A 759 25.68 -0.47 -24.95
N ALA A 760 26.64 -1.33 -25.32
CA ALA A 760 27.98 -1.32 -24.75
C ALA A 760 28.72 0.00 -25.04
N ALA A 761 28.64 0.51 -26.27
CA ALA A 761 29.23 1.79 -26.65
C ALA A 761 28.64 2.96 -25.85
N VAL A 762 27.33 2.93 -25.59
CA VAL A 762 26.65 3.93 -24.76
C VAL A 762 27.04 3.79 -23.28
N ALA A 763 27.10 2.57 -22.76
CA ALA A 763 27.53 2.29 -21.39
C ALA A 763 28.93 2.82 -21.12
N GLU A 764 29.85 2.63 -22.08
CA GLU A 764 31.21 3.20 -22.02
C GLU A 764 31.19 4.73 -22.02
N THR A 765 30.41 5.34 -22.92
CA THR A 765 30.30 6.80 -23.03
C THR A 765 29.69 7.44 -21.76
N LEU A 766 28.74 6.77 -21.12
CA LEU A 766 28.09 7.21 -19.89
C LEU A 766 28.83 6.81 -18.61
N GLU A 767 29.97 6.13 -18.73
CA GLU A 767 30.73 5.55 -17.61
C GLU A 767 29.85 4.68 -16.68
N ALA A 768 28.91 3.94 -17.26
CA ALA A 768 27.98 3.07 -16.55
C ALA A 768 28.72 1.99 -15.78
N ASP A 769 28.33 1.75 -14.53
CA ASP A 769 28.95 0.73 -13.69
C ASP A 769 28.50 -0.67 -14.14
N PRO A 770 29.42 -1.56 -14.56
CA PRO A 770 29.06 -2.90 -15.04
C PRO A 770 28.32 -3.74 -13.99
N ALA A 771 28.66 -3.59 -12.70
CA ALA A 771 28.00 -4.32 -11.63
C ALA A 771 26.56 -3.80 -11.43
N ARG A 772 26.37 -2.47 -11.47
CA ARG A 772 25.01 -1.89 -11.40
C ARG A 772 24.16 -2.27 -12.61
N LEU A 773 24.75 -2.24 -13.81
CA LEU A 773 24.08 -2.64 -15.04
C LEU A 773 23.62 -4.10 -14.98
N ALA A 774 24.44 -5.00 -14.43
CA ALA A 774 24.07 -6.40 -14.23
C ALA A 774 22.85 -6.56 -13.31
N VAL A 775 22.82 -5.85 -12.17
CA VAL A 775 21.69 -5.92 -11.24
C VAL A 775 20.42 -5.31 -11.86
N TYR A 776 20.51 -4.19 -12.58
CA TYR A 776 19.36 -3.66 -13.32
C TYR A 776 18.89 -4.59 -14.44
N ALA A 777 19.79 -5.37 -15.05
CA ALA A 777 19.41 -6.40 -16.01
C ALA A 777 18.65 -7.55 -15.33
N GLU A 778 19.07 -8.00 -14.15
CA GLU A 778 18.31 -8.96 -13.34
C GLU A 778 16.92 -8.42 -12.95
N ALA A 779 16.85 -7.17 -12.48
CA ALA A 779 15.60 -6.48 -12.17
C ALA A 779 14.65 -6.44 -13.37
N THR A 780 15.19 -6.10 -14.55
CA THR A 780 14.42 -6.07 -15.80
C THR A 780 13.94 -7.47 -16.18
N ARG A 781 14.81 -8.49 -16.12
CA ARG A 781 14.42 -9.88 -16.43
C ARG A 781 13.29 -10.34 -15.53
N LEU A 782 13.37 -10.08 -14.22
CA LEU A 782 12.32 -10.46 -13.28
C LEU A 782 11.01 -9.71 -13.57
N ARG A 783 11.08 -8.41 -13.82
CA ARG A 783 9.92 -7.58 -14.17
C ARG A 783 9.25 -8.06 -15.46
N LEU A 784 10.04 -8.42 -16.47
CA LEU A 784 9.53 -8.99 -17.72
C LEU A 784 8.98 -10.40 -17.54
N ALA A 785 9.60 -11.27 -16.75
CA ALA A 785 9.03 -12.56 -16.40
C ALA A 785 7.65 -12.40 -15.75
N CYS A 786 7.53 -11.49 -14.76
CA CYS A 786 6.25 -11.18 -14.13
C CYS A 786 5.21 -10.64 -15.12
N LEU A 787 5.59 -9.75 -16.03
CA LEU A 787 4.68 -9.14 -17.00
C LEU A 787 4.24 -10.14 -18.09
N TYR A 788 5.18 -10.94 -18.61
CA TYR A 788 4.98 -11.87 -19.71
C TYR A 788 4.34 -13.19 -19.26
N ALA A 789 4.34 -13.49 -17.95
CA ALA A 789 3.49 -14.55 -17.39
C ALA A 789 2.00 -14.35 -17.75
N PHE A 790 1.56 -13.09 -17.89
CA PHE A 790 0.21 -12.72 -18.31
C PHE A 790 0.06 -12.54 -19.83
N ARG A 791 0.98 -13.08 -20.64
CA ARG A 791 0.89 -13.10 -22.10
C ARG A 791 0.76 -14.56 -22.53
N PRO A 792 -0.46 -15.07 -22.81
CA PRO A 792 -0.67 -16.49 -23.09
C PRO A 792 0.35 -17.08 -24.08
N ARG A 793 0.52 -16.41 -25.24
CA ARG A 793 1.48 -16.78 -26.29
C ARG A 793 2.95 -16.85 -25.84
N TRP A 794 3.34 -16.03 -24.86
CA TRP A 794 4.75 -15.82 -24.48
C TRP A 794 5.07 -16.29 -23.06
N ARG A 795 4.15 -17.05 -22.43
CA ARG A 795 4.31 -17.54 -21.06
C ARG A 795 5.55 -18.42 -20.90
N HIS A 796 5.86 -19.25 -21.89
CA HIS A 796 7.08 -20.08 -21.89
C HIS A 796 8.36 -19.23 -21.92
N VAL A 797 8.34 -18.09 -22.60
CA VAL A 797 9.48 -17.14 -22.58
C VAL A 797 9.62 -16.50 -21.21
N ALA A 798 8.51 -16.17 -20.55
CA ALA A 798 8.54 -15.68 -19.17
C ALA A 798 9.14 -16.69 -18.19
N GLN A 799 8.83 -17.99 -18.37
CA GLN A 799 9.47 -19.06 -17.60
C GLN A 799 10.98 -19.08 -17.84
N GLY A 800 11.44 -19.07 -19.10
CA GLY A 800 12.87 -19.06 -19.40
C GLY A 800 13.62 -17.83 -18.89
N LEU A 801 12.96 -16.67 -18.76
CA LEU A 801 13.53 -15.49 -18.10
C LEU A 801 13.66 -15.67 -16.59
N LEU A 802 12.71 -16.35 -15.96
CA LEU A 802 12.75 -16.66 -14.53
C LEU A 802 13.83 -17.69 -14.22
N ASP A 803 13.95 -18.74 -15.03
CA ASP A 803 14.93 -19.81 -14.84
C ASP A 803 16.36 -19.27 -14.85
N LYS A 804 16.66 -18.28 -15.71
CA LYS A 804 17.95 -17.58 -15.77
C LYS A 804 18.30 -16.77 -14.52
N LEU A 805 17.35 -16.50 -13.64
CA LEU A 805 17.57 -15.79 -12.37
C LEU A 805 17.77 -16.75 -11.18
N GLY A 806 17.39 -18.03 -11.35
CA GLY A 806 17.52 -19.08 -10.35
C GLY A 806 18.68 -20.04 -10.58
N SER A 807 19.32 -19.98 -11.76
CA SER A 807 20.61 -20.62 -12.08
C SER A 807 21.77 -19.78 -11.60
#